data_AF-A0AAW2AH51-F1
#
_entry.id   AF-A0AAW2AH51-F1
#
_cell.length_a   1.000
_cell.length_b   1.000
_cell.length_c   1.000
_cell.angle_alpha   90.00
_cell.angle_beta   90.00
_cell.angle_gamma   90.00
#
_symmetry.space_group_name_H-M   'P 1'
#
loop_
_entity.id
_entity.type
_entity.pdbx_description
1 polymer ?
#
loop_
_entity_poly.entity_id
_entity_poly.type
_entity_poly.pdbx_seq_one_letter_code
_entity_poly.pdbx_strand_id
1 'polypeptide(L)'
;MISEGSCDTEDWSNNAENSALRFYSTIYYLQLHLLQNAMDCDEPRSTASHDWALRQTLSEERWQEARPKLLDSLLASDCVRRGPCDHCNMKEAVIRCKDCLPKPRYCGQCDVSMHQNMFFHNRETLIDGFYKPVPPSTAVQDLSGQNIIYEQVCLLPITQPDKICDCDPQNLSVVAGRSVVLICINGRYDIFLPVMNCRTCHASWTPEVVDLLFSGYWPGTVGFQTIYQVDLFTSFEDLKITAPGLSRQAFVKMLQQRSQQFGRSGNICGDVFQKAFLEWTYCRHKREKLCGIDHFTCPACTPDTVAVSADGNRKLYRFSKTKGAEEQPFFDGVFLANDKDVATFVDCVREKTNPIHGKGICGTSTWAAARETSKKTNTKCDEEGLEVAIFAYPLFLQNELATKTNCKFFCTDIMCRYWPYLQKVAQAFPEMQNLTRMKPFLSVMHAKGHSTKCEVQWGGKNQTGAGTTIGEEVEQVNSFLSRVALTTKYMSKAARVDMITLHARGWNVRKKGNLHKYLSTRYLKTIRKTKEVKDDIEAIKKSTQRSEEELQQWVTDVRQWAVDTPDDLRTDDPVALQHLIEGLFLSIQQKKRDLYRATDRNKQRHKIRRRIREDKKKLFNAISQYNDLPTTTVSVDSVEDLLATESPIWPWDSETDTSLGVKKKVFDKVMQLERLVEEEVILVEEMKQHWTHLTRSYRALKDQASVLSDDLATQSYPSGLSGQAYHGLRSAVLQILEAFKTDMVAVKETYSQICGNGVTVVVEEEEEEEEEEDPYEHVSTDASTDDEL
;
A
#
# COMPACT_ATOMS: atom_id res chain seq x y z
N MET A 1 -86.22 -21.75 19.49
CA MET A 1 -86.42 -20.30 19.73
C MET A 1 -85.02 -19.72 19.85
N ILE A 2 -84.54 -19.03 18.80
CA ILE A 2 -84.29 -17.55 18.78
C ILE A 2 -83.11 -17.24 19.74
N SER A 3 -81.95 -16.68 19.36
CA SER A 3 -81.54 -15.82 18.24
C SER A 3 -80.00 -15.79 18.12
N GLU A 4 -79.54 -15.31 16.97
CA GLU A 4 -78.16 -14.97 16.59
C GLU A 4 -77.46 -13.93 17.50
N GLY A 5 -76.13 -13.89 17.41
CA GLY A 5 -75.28 -12.80 17.91
C GLY A 5 -73.80 -13.20 18.04
N SER A 6 -73.04 -13.02 16.96
CA SER A 6 -71.57 -13.01 16.96
C SER A 6 -71.02 -11.83 17.78
N CYS A 7 -69.87 -12.01 18.42
CA CYS A 7 -69.04 -10.90 18.90
C CYS A 7 -67.58 -11.19 18.56
N ASP A 8 -67.01 -10.27 17.80
CA ASP A 8 -65.74 -10.34 17.13
C ASP A 8 -64.53 -10.18 18.06
N THR A 9 -63.49 -10.88 17.65
CA THR A 9 -62.09 -10.67 17.96
C THR A 9 -61.58 -9.44 17.22
N GLU A 10 -61.50 -8.27 17.84
CA GLU A 10 -60.76 -7.12 17.30
C GLU A 10 -60.56 -6.03 18.38
N ASP A 11 -59.53 -6.15 19.24
CA ASP A 11 -59.08 -4.98 20.05
C ASP A 11 -57.64 -5.09 20.58
N TRP A 12 -56.70 -5.63 19.78
CA TRP A 12 -55.27 -5.68 20.14
C TRP A 12 -54.33 -4.97 19.15
N SER A 13 -54.83 -4.51 18.01
CA SER A 13 -54.07 -3.75 17.00
C SER A 13 -54.08 -2.23 17.26
N ASN A 14 -55.16 -1.67 17.81
CA ASN A 14 -55.33 -0.22 17.98
C ASN A 14 -54.46 0.44 19.06
N ASN A 15 -53.89 -0.33 20.00
CA ASN A 15 -53.06 0.23 21.09
C ASN A 15 -51.56 0.30 20.73
N ALA A 16 -51.10 -0.56 19.83
CA ALA A 16 -49.71 -0.55 19.34
C ALA A 16 -49.48 0.57 18.31
N GLU A 17 -50.45 0.80 17.40
CA GLU A 17 -50.38 1.87 16.41
C GLU A 17 -50.49 3.27 17.04
N ASN A 18 -51.35 3.45 18.05
CA ASN A 18 -51.44 4.72 18.79
C ASN A 18 -50.17 5.05 19.59
N SER A 19 -49.43 4.03 20.04
CA SER A 19 -48.15 4.21 20.74
C SER A 19 -47.01 4.55 19.79
N ALA A 20 -46.98 3.93 18.60
CA ALA A 20 -46.04 4.27 17.53
C ALA A 20 -46.29 5.69 16.99
N LEU A 21 -47.54 6.08 16.73
CA LEU A 21 -47.90 7.43 16.27
C LEU A 21 -47.55 8.52 17.28
N ARG A 22 -47.68 8.27 18.60
CA ARG A 22 -47.21 9.19 19.65
C ARG A 22 -45.68 9.27 19.72
N PHE A 23 -44.97 8.18 19.44
CA PHE A 23 -43.50 8.16 19.40
C PHE A 23 -42.95 8.92 18.17
N TYR A 24 -43.56 8.73 16.99
CA TYR A 24 -43.23 9.46 15.77
C TYR A 24 -43.58 10.95 15.85
N SER A 25 -44.73 11.32 16.45
CA SER A 25 -45.09 12.71 16.69
C SER A 25 -44.12 13.41 17.66
N THR A 26 -43.70 12.73 18.73
CA THR A 26 -42.75 13.27 19.71
C THR A 26 -41.35 13.44 19.12
N ILE A 27 -40.90 12.51 18.26
CA ILE A 27 -39.64 12.65 17.51
C ILE A 27 -39.74 13.80 16.50
N TYR A 28 -40.86 13.95 15.78
CA TYR A 28 -41.06 15.04 14.83
C TYR A 28 -41.07 16.42 15.52
N TYR A 29 -41.71 16.54 16.69
CA TYR A 29 -41.67 17.77 17.50
C TYR A 29 -40.30 18.05 18.13
N LEU A 30 -39.55 17.03 18.55
CA LEU A 30 -38.16 17.19 19.01
C LEU A 30 -37.22 17.58 17.87
N GLN A 31 -37.44 17.06 16.67
CA GLN A 31 -36.65 17.36 15.48
C GLN A 31 -36.95 18.78 14.96
N LEU A 32 -38.21 19.24 15.03
CA LEU A 32 -38.60 20.63 14.82
C LEU A 32 -38.05 21.58 15.88
N HIS A 33 -38.11 21.24 17.18
CA HIS A 33 -37.54 22.09 18.24
C HIS A 33 -36.00 22.15 18.18
N LEU A 34 -35.33 21.07 17.77
CA LEU A 34 -33.88 21.06 17.56
C LEU A 34 -33.48 21.81 16.27
N LEU A 35 -34.32 21.78 15.23
CA LEU A 35 -34.15 22.60 14.03
C LEU A 35 -34.42 24.08 14.31
N GLN A 36 -35.45 24.43 15.10
CA GLN A 36 -35.75 25.81 15.51
C GLN A 36 -34.63 26.39 16.39
N ASN A 37 -34.13 25.62 17.38
CA ASN A 37 -33.01 26.05 18.23
C ASN A 37 -31.66 26.10 17.46
N ALA A 38 -31.51 25.34 16.36
CA ALA A 38 -30.37 25.46 15.47
C ALA A 38 -30.47 26.67 14.53
N MET A 39 -31.67 27.20 14.30
CA MET A 39 -31.93 28.42 13.51
C MET A 39 -31.77 29.71 14.33
N ASP A 40 -31.80 29.65 15.66
CA ASP A 40 -31.51 30.82 16.54
C ASP A 40 -30.01 31.04 16.81
N CYS A 41 -29.14 30.24 16.18
CA CYS A 41 -27.69 30.47 16.17
C CYS A 41 -27.29 31.17 14.85
N ASP A 42 -27.84 32.36 14.62
CA ASP A 42 -27.45 33.25 13.52
C ASP A 42 -26.09 33.91 13.81
N GLU A 43 -25.02 33.11 13.69
CA GLU A 43 -23.79 33.63 13.10
C GLU A 43 -23.63 32.98 11.71
N PRO A 44 -23.44 33.78 10.64
CA PRO A 44 -23.23 33.23 9.32
C PRO A 44 -22.02 32.28 9.39
N ARG A 45 -22.20 31.03 8.95
CA ARG A 45 -21.08 30.09 8.73
C ARG A 45 -20.15 30.72 7.71
N SER A 46 -19.16 31.46 8.21
CA SER A 46 -18.01 31.95 7.47
C SER A 46 -17.45 30.79 6.64
N THR A 47 -17.32 30.99 5.33
CA THR A 47 -16.65 30.04 4.45
C THR A 47 -15.27 29.76 5.03
N ALA A 48 -15.01 28.49 5.36
CA ALA A 48 -13.78 28.12 6.05
C ALA A 48 -12.57 28.64 5.26
N SER A 49 -11.69 29.38 5.94
CA SER A 49 -10.50 29.96 5.32
C SER A 49 -9.69 28.90 4.55
N HIS A 50 -9.24 29.25 3.34
CA HIS A 50 -8.31 28.40 2.59
C HIS A 50 -6.92 28.31 3.27
N ASP A 51 -6.62 29.16 4.24
CA ASP A 51 -5.39 29.12 5.02
C ASP A 51 -5.48 28.06 6.14
N TRP A 52 -4.68 27.00 6.01
CA TRP A 52 -4.57 25.94 7.01
C TRP A 52 -4.10 26.43 8.38
N ALA A 53 -3.17 27.40 8.43
CA ALA A 53 -2.64 27.90 9.70
C ALA A 53 -3.73 28.65 10.47
N LEU A 54 -4.48 29.52 9.78
CA LEU A 54 -5.61 30.22 10.38
C LEU A 54 -6.69 29.24 10.86
N ARG A 55 -7.03 28.21 10.06
CA ARG A 55 -7.97 27.17 10.49
C ARG A 55 -7.50 26.44 11.74
N GLN A 56 -6.20 26.16 11.86
CA GLN A 56 -5.64 25.49 13.02
C GLN A 56 -5.71 26.38 14.28
N THR A 57 -5.40 27.67 14.15
CA THR A 57 -5.49 28.64 15.26
C THR A 57 -6.92 28.80 15.74
N LEU A 58 -7.87 29.07 14.83
CA LEU A 58 -9.29 29.20 15.18
C LEU A 58 -9.85 27.90 15.78
N SER A 59 -9.41 26.74 15.29
CA SER A 59 -9.81 25.47 15.88
C SER A 59 -9.27 25.31 17.30
N GLU A 60 -8.02 25.71 17.57
CA GLU A 60 -7.42 25.63 18.90
C GLU A 60 -8.14 26.56 19.89
N GLU A 61 -8.43 27.80 19.49
CA GLU A 61 -9.19 28.76 20.30
C GLU A 61 -10.57 28.21 20.69
N ARG A 62 -11.31 27.65 19.72
CA ARG A 62 -12.61 27.02 19.97
C ARG A 62 -12.51 25.81 20.91
N TRP A 63 -11.46 24.99 20.77
CA TRP A 63 -11.23 23.87 21.69
C TRP A 63 -10.85 24.35 23.10
N GLN A 64 -10.13 25.47 23.22
CA GLN A 64 -9.80 26.07 24.52
C GLN A 64 -11.04 26.59 25.22
N GLU A 65 -11.91 27.31 24.51
CA GLU A 65 -13.19 27.80 25.03
C GLU A 65 -14.15 26.67 25.45
N ALA A 66 -14.20 25.58 24.67
CA ALA A 66 -15.06 24.44 24.97
C ALA A 66 -14.53 23.57 26.13
N ARG A 67 -13.23 23.61 26.43
CA ARG A 67 -12.56 22.67 27.35
C ARG A 67 -13.17 22.64 28.77
N PRO A 68 -13.53 23.77 29.41
CA PRO A 68 -14.15 23.73 30.74
C PRO A 68 -15.51 23.03 30.73
N LYS A 69 -16.37 23.32 29.75
CA LYS A 69 -17.69 22.67 29.61
C LYS A 69 -17.55 21.19 29.29
N LEU A 70 -16.56 20.81 28.45
CA LEU A 70 -16.26 19.41 28.15
C LEU A 70 -15.81 18.64 29.40
N LEU A 71 -14.96 19.25 30.25
CA LEU A 71 -14.54 18.64 31.51
C LEU A 71 -15.72 18.47 32.48
N ASP A 72 -16.51 19.53 32.68
CA ASP A 72 -17.72 19.48 33.53
C ASP A 72 -18.69 18.39 33.05
N SER A 73 -18.96 18.34 31.75
CA SER A 73 -19.85 17.34 31.14
C SER A 73 -19.30 15.92 31.23
N LEU A 74 -17.98 15.74 31.06
CA LEU A 74 -17.32 14.44 31.19
C LEU A 74 -17.46 13.93 32.63
N LEU A 75 -17.17 14.75 33.63
CA LEU A 75 -17.31 14.41 35.05
C LEU A 75 -18.78 14.12 35.41
N ALA A 76 -19.72 14.93 34.92
CA ALA A 76 -21.15 14.70 35.12
C ALA A 76 -21.63 13.36 34.50
N SER A 77 -21.00 12.91 33.41
CA SER A 77 -21.34 11.65 32.74
C SER A 77 -20.93 10.39 33.53
N ASP A 78 -19.93 10.52 34.41
CA ASP A 78 -19.47 9.44 35.29
C ASP A 78 -20.18 9.43 36.65
N CYS A 79 -21.07 10.39 36.91
CA CYS A 79 -21.87 10.43 38.13
C CYS A 79 -22.71 9.15 38.27
N VAL A 80 -22.61 8.53 39.46
CA VAL A 80 -23.41 7.35 39.80
C VAL A 80 -24.87 7.75 40.01
N ARG A 81 -25.72 7.39 39.05
CA ARG A 81 -27.17 7.61 39.14
C ARG A 81 -27.85 6.39 39.72
N ARG A 82 -28.32 6.49 40.96
CA ARG A 82 -29.26 5.53 41.56
C ARG A 82 -30.65 5.74 40.96
N GLY A 83 -31.39 4.66 40.77
CA GLY A 83 -32.72 4.71 40.18
C GLY A 83 -33.19 3.35 39.68
N PRO A 84 -34.44 3.27 39.19
CA PRO A 84 -34.98 2.03 38.66
C PRO A 84 -34.24 1.61 37.38
N CYS A 85 -34.25 0.30 37.13
CA CYS A 85 -33.79 -0.33 35.89
C CYS A 85 -34.50 0.30 34.69
N ASP A 86 -33.74 0.78 33.70
CA ASP A 86 -34.28 1.46 32.53
C ASP A 86 -35.09 0.50 31.62
N HIS A 87 -35.04 -0.82 31.86
CA HIS A 87 -35.79 -1.83 31.12
C HIS A 87 -37.08 -2.29 31.81
N CYS A 88 -37.00 -2.71 33.09
CA CYS A 88 -38.18 -3.23 33.79
C CYS A 88 -38.86 -2.21 34.70
N ASN A 89 -38.22 -1.08 35.02
CA ASN A 89 -38.68 -0.07 35.97
C ASN A 89 -39.02 -0.57 37.39
N MET A 90 -38.79 -1.85 37.71
CA MET A 90 -39.21 -2.47 38.97
C MET A 90 -38.11 -2.61 40.02
N LYS A 91 -36.87 -2.87 39.59
CA LYS A 91 -35.72 -3.13 40.47
C LYS A 91 -34.68 -2.02 40.33
N GLU A 92 -33.82 -1.83 41.33
CA GLU A 92 -32.71 -0.87 41.24
C GLU A 92 -31.75 -1.25 40.11
N ALA A 93 -31.30 -0.24 39.36
CA ALA A 93 -30.31 -0.41 38.31
C ALA A 93 -28.91 -0.49 38.93
N VAL A 94 -28.27 -1.64 38.80
CA VAL A 94 -26.97 -1.92 39.45
C VAL A 94 -25.87 -2.20 38.43
N ILE A 95 -26.24 -2.45 37.17
CA ILE A 95 -25.34 -2.65 36.05
C ILE A 95 -25.55 -1.55 35.02
N ARG A 96 -24.46 -1.07 34.42
CA ARG A 96 -24.46 -0.20 33.23
C ARG A 96 -23.63 -0.87 32.14
N CYS A 97 -24.15 -0.91 30.93
CA CYS A 97 -23.38 -1.33 29.76
C CYS A 97 -22.70 -0.13 29.09
N LYS A 98 -21.41 -0.23 28.77
CA LYS A 98 -20.67 0.84 28.08
C LYS A 98 -20.85 0.85 26.57
N ASP A 99 -21.26 -0.28 26.01
CA ASP A 99 -21.37 -0.48 24.56
C ASP A 99 -22.82 -0.35 24.06
N CYS A 100 -23.83 -0.64 24.88
CA CYS A 100 -25.21 -0.30 24.56
C CYS A 100 -25.37 1.22 24.52
N LEU A 101 -25.94 1.76 23.44
CA LEU A 101 -26.31 3.18 23.33
C LEU A 101 -27.83 3.32 23.53
N PRO A 102 -28.32 4.33 24.28
CA PRO A 102 -27.60 5.45 24.90
C PRO A 102 -27.10 5.19 26.34
N LYS A 103 -26.46 4.04 26.62
CA LYS A 103 -25.97 3.55 27.93
C LYS A 103 -27.06 3.26 28.97
N PRO A 104 -28.04 2.39 28.63
CA PRO A 104 -29.06 1.95 29.59
C PRO A 104 -28.46 1.25 30.81
N ARG A 105 -29.15 1.38 31.93
CA ARG A 105 -28.84 0.75 33.21
C ARG A 105 -29.83 -0.36 33.52
N TYR A 106 -29.33 -1.48 33.99
CA TYR A 106 -30.10 -2.70 34.18
C TYR A 106 -30.04 -3.17 35.63
N CYS A 107 -31.12 -3.81 36.08
CA CYS A 107 -31.02 -4.74 37.21
C CYS A 107 -30.35 -6.04 36.75
N GLY A 108 -29.84 -6.84 37.68
CA GLY A 108 -29.10 -8.08 37.36
C GLY A 108 -29.82 -9.05 36.42
N GLN A 109 -31.15 -9.20 36.57
CA GLN A 109 -31.94 -10.11 35.74
C GLN A 109 -32.15 -9.59 34.31
N CYS A 110 -32.43 -8.29 34.17
CA CYS A 110 -32.55 -7.66 32.85
C CYS A 110 -31.20 -7.65 32.13
N ASP A 111 -30.10 -7.48 32.85
CA ASP A 111 -28.76 -7.55 32.28
C ASP A 111 -28.48 -8.92 31.66
N VAL A 112 -28.73 -10.01 32.38
CA VAL A 112 -28.54 -11.38 31.85
C VAL A 112 -29.41 -11.61 30.63
N SER A 113 -30.69 -11.24 30.69
CA SER A 113 -31.64 -11.41 29.57
C SER A 113 -31.22 -10.63 28.32
N MET A 114 -30.80 -9.38 28.48
CA MET A 114 -30.43 -8.50 27.37
C MET A 114 -29.04 -8.83 26.81
N HIS A 115 -28.09 -9.23 27.65
CA HIS A 115 -26.70 -9.45 27.27
C HIS A 115 -26.32 -10.91 27.07
N GLN A 116 -27.26 -11.86 27.17
CA GLN A 116 -27.00 -13.28 26.86
C GLN A 116 -26.37 -13.48 25.47
N ASN A 117 -26.76 -12.67 24.49
CA ASN A 117 -26.24 -12.70 23.11
C ASN A 117 -25.29 -11.53 22.79
N MET A 118 -25.05 -10.62 23.75
CA MET A 118 -24.17 -9.44 23.61
C MET A 118 -22.93 -9.58 24.50
N PHE A 119 -22.36 -10.77 24.54
CA PHE A 119 -21.26 -11.18 25.42
C PHE A 119 -19.96 -10.35 25.27
N PHE A 120 -19.75 -9.68 24.14
CA PHE A 120 -18.60 -8.79 23.97
C PHE A 120 -18.76 -7.43 24.64
N HIS A 121 -19.99 -7.09 25.05
CA HIS A 121 -20.28 -5.81 25.68
C HIS A 121 -19.58 -5.68 27.03
N ASN A 122 -18.98 -4.52 27.25
CA ASN A 122 -18.26 -4.18 28.47
C ASN A 122 -19.25 -3.62 29.49
N ARG A 123 -19.53 -4.43 30.50
CA ARG A 123 -20.46 -4.12 31.58
C ARG A 123 -19.71 -3.60 32.80
N GLU A 124 -20.35 -2.76 33.58
CA GLU A 124 -19.85 -2.28 34.86
C GLU A 124 -20.95 -2.37 35.92
N THR A 125 -20.59 -2.71 37.15
CA THR A 125 -21.50 -2.76 38.30
C THR A 125 -21.13 -1.71 39.32
N LEU A 126 -22.13 -1.19 40.03
CA LEU A 126 -21.93 -0.25 41.12
C LEU A 126 -21.51 -0.97 42.41
N ILE A 127 -20.26 -0.76 42.85
CA ILE A 127 -19.71 -1.30 44.10
C ILE A 127 -18.86 -0.23 44.79
N ASP A 128 -18.98 -0.10 46.11
CA ASP A 128 -18.22 0.88 46.93
C ASP A 128 -18.37 2.34 46.46
N GLY A 129 -19.50 2.69 45.84
CA GLY A 129 -19.79 4.05 45.38
C GLY A 129 -19.19 4.43 44.01
N PHE A 130 -18.62 3.47 43.27
CA PHE A 130 -18.14 3.69 41.91
C PHE A 130 -18.39 2.47 41.00
N TYR A 131 -18.27 2.66 39.68
CA TYR A 131 -18.44 1.60 38.71
C TYR A 131 -17.17 0.74 38.59
N LYS A 132 -17.32 -0.57 38.79
CA LYS A 132 -16.27 -1.58 38.56
C LYS A 132 -16.60 -2.42 37.33
N PRO A 133 -15.64 -2.73 36.45
CA PRO A 133 -15.87 -3.62 35.31
C PRO A 133 -16.34 -5.01 35.74
N VAL A 134 -17.26 -5.59 34.95
CA VAL A 134 -17.82 -6.94 35.15
C VAL A 134 -17.51 -7.77 33.91
N PRO A 135 -16.63 -8.79 33.99
CA PRO A 135 -16.35 -9.66 32.86
C PRO A 135 -17.59 -10.50 32.48
N PRO A 136 -17.68 -11.05 31.26
CA PRO A 136 -18.82 -11.88 30.83
C PRO A 136 -19.04 -13.14 31.68
N SER A 137 -17.99 -13.62 32.36
CA SER A 137 -18.03 -14.77 33.27
C SER A 137 -18.62 -14.46 34.65
N THR A 138 -19.10 -13.24 34.90
CA THR A 138 -19.77 -12.88 36.16
C THR A 138 -21.13 -12.25 35.92
N ALA A 139 -22.05 -12.53 36.84
CA ALA A 139 -23.36 -11.90 36.92
C ALA A 139 -23.55 -11.26 38.30
N VAL A 140 -24.48 -10.31 38.37
CA VAL A 140 -24.84 -9.62 39.61
C VAL A 140 -26.27 -10.00 39.95
N GLN A 141 -26.49 -10.43 41.19
CA GLN A 141 -27.83 -10.66 41.74
C GLN A 141 -28.04 -9.76 42.95
N ASP A 142 -29.24 -9.19 43.03
CA ASP A 142 -29.70 -8.48 44.22
C ASP A 142 -30.28 -9.51 45.20
N LEU A 143 -29.64 -9.62 46.36
CA LEU A 143 -30.09 -10.43 47.49
C LEU A 143 -30.28 -9.51 48.68
N SER A 144 -31.55 -9.18 48.98
CA SER A 144 -31.95 -8.39 50.15
C SER A 144 -31.30 -6.99 50.24
N GLY A 145 -31.11 -6.32 49.09
CA GLY A 145 -30.52 -4.97 49.04
C GLY A 145 -28.99 -4.96 48.99
N GLN A 146 -28.36 -6.14 48.83
CA GLN A 146 -26.92 -6.28 48.64
C GLN A 146 -26.63 -6.94 47.29
N ASN A 147 -25.82 -6.26 46.47
CA ASN A 147 -25.38 -6.78 45.17
C ASN A 147 -24.31 -7.86 45.38
N ILE A 148 -24.64 -9.11 45.09
CA ILE A 148 -23.71 -10.23 45.13
C ILE A 148 -23.25 -10.55 43.71
N ILE A 149 -21.93 -10.57 43.50
CA ILE A 149 -21.32 -11.03 42.26
C ILE A 149 -21.10 -12.54 42.37
N TYR A 150 -21.52 -13.28 41.36
CA TYR A 150 -21.25 -14.71 41.24
C TYR A 150 -20.73 -15.07 39.84
N GLU A 151 -20.00 -16.18 39.76
CA GLU A 151 -19.49 -16.70 38.49
C GLU A 151 -20.59 -17.38 37.70
N GLN A 152 -20.57 -17.17 36.39
CA GLN A 152 -21.47 -17.83 35.44
C GLN A 152 -20.67 -18.42 34.27
N VAL A 153 -21.23 -19.47 33.67
CA VAL A 153 -20.67 -20.08 32.46
C VAL A 153 -20.85 -19.12 31.29
N CYS A 154 -19.75 -18.82 30.60
CA CYS A 154 -19.77 -18.08 29.34
C CYS A 154 -19.38 -19.02 28.20
N LEU A 155 -20.34 -19.34 27.34
CA LEU A 155 -20.12 -20.19 26.16
C LEU A 155 -19.65 -19.35 24.98
N LEU A 156 -18.79 -19.90 24.12
CA LEU A 156 -18.45 -19.30 22.83
C LEU A 156 -19.69 -19.21 21.96
N PRO A 157 -20.08 -17.99 21.53
CA PRO A 157 -21.25 -17.82 20.67
C PRO A 157 -20.88 -18.25 19.27
N ILE A 158 -21.46 -19.36 18.85
CA ILE A 158 -21.13 -20.07 17.62
C ILE A 158 -22.45 -20.59 17.03
N THR A 159 -22.52 -20.65 15.70
CA THR A 159 -23.64 -21.30 15.01
C THR A 159 -23.72 -22.76 15.45
N GLN A 160 -24.88 -23.15 15.94
CA GLN A 160 -25.17 -24.52 16.35
C GLN A 160 -25.70 -25.31 15.16
N PRO A 161 -25.41 -26.62 15.06
CA PRO A 161 -26.01 -27.44 14.02
C PRO A 161 -27.52 -27.53 14.21
N ASP A 162 -28.28 -27.46 13.10
CA ASP A 162 -29.74 -27.59 13.12
C ASP A 162 -30.20 -28.96 13.66
N LYS A 163 -29.33 -29.98 13.55
CA LYS A 163 -29.64 -31.34 13.97
C LYS A 163 -28.37 -32.11 14.37
N ILE A 164 -28.39 -32.71 15.56
CA ILE A 164 -27.36 -33.69 16.00
C ILE A 164 -27.88 -35.14 15.99
N CYS A 165 -29.20 -35.33 16.00
CA CYS A 165 -29.90 -36.61 15.99
C CYS A 165 -31.38 -36.43 15.60
N ASP A 166 -32.11 -37.53 15.39
CA ASP A 166 -33.55 -37.52 15.07
C ASP A 166 -34.49 -37.37 16.28
N CYS A 167 -33.96 -37.23 17.51
CA CYS A 167 -34.79 -37.04 18.70
C CYS A 167 -35.43 -35.64 18.75
N ASP A 168 -36.53 -35.51 19.52
CA ASP A 168 -37.19 -34.22 19.77
C ASP A 168 -36.19 -33.15 20.26
N PRO A 169 -36.12 -31.97 19.62
CA PRO A 169 -35.24 -30.86 20.00
C PRO A 169 -35.32 -30.45 21.48
N GLN A 170 -36.45 -30.66 22.15
CA GLN A 170 -36.57 -30.40 23.60
C GLN A 170 -35.64 -31.27 24.45
N ASN A 171 -35.15 -32.39 23.91
CA ASN A 171 -34.18 -33.27 24.57
C ASN A 171 -32.72 -32.83 24.36
N LEU A 172 -32.49 -31.76 23.59
CA LEU A 172 -31.17 -31.19 23.41
C LEU A 172 -30.83 -30.28 24.57
N SER A 173 -29.58 -30.36 25.03
CA SER A 173 -29.06 -29.45 26.03
C SER A 173 -27.66 -28.99 25.67
N VAL A 174 -27.41 -27.70 25.85
CA VAL A 174 -26.09 -27.09 25.65
C VAL A 174 -25.42 -26.97 27.00
N VAL A 175 -24.21 -27.50 27.12
CA VAL A 175 -23.39 -27.46 28.33
C VAL A 175 -22.00 -26.89 28.04
N ALA A 176 -21.30 -26.48 29.10
CA ALA A 176 -19.91 -26.08 29.02
C ALA A 176 -19.02 -27.28 28.69
N GLY A 177 -18.28 -27.19 27.60
CA GLY A 177 -17.22 -28.13 27.27
C GLY A 177 -15.86 -27.69 27.77
N ARG A 178 -14.87 -27.75 26.88
CA ARG A 178 -13.50 -27.36 27.18
C ARG A 178 -13.36 -25.83 27.29
N SER A 179 -12.60 -25.37 28.29
CA SER A 179 -12.20 -23.96 28.40
C SER A 179 -11.25 -23.55 27.27
N VAL A 180 -11.48 -22.36 26.70
CA VAL A 180 -10.72 -21.78 25.60
C VAL A 180 -10.54 -20.28 25.81
N VAL A 181 -9.54 -19.72 25.13
CA VAL A 181 -9.27 -18.29 25.12
C VAL A 181 -9.75 -17.68 23.80
N LEU A 182 -10.73 -16.78 23.86
CA LEU A 182 -11.15 -15.97 22.72
C LEU A 182 -10.47 -14.60 22.77
N ILE A 183 -9.96 -14.12 21.64
CA ILE A 183 -9.31 -12.83 21.53
C ILE A 183 -9.94 -12.03 20.39
N CYS A 184 -10.46 -10.85 20.71
CA CYS A 184 -10.98 -9.88 19.75
C CYS A 184 -10.32 -8.51 19.96
N ILE A 185 -10.79 -7.48 19.25
CA ILE A 185 -10.23 -6.12 19.35
C ILE A 185 -10.36 -5.52 20.76
N ASN A 186 -11.29 -6.02 21.57
CA ASN A 186 -11.48 -5.65 22.98
C ASN A 186 -10.58 -6.43 23.95
N GLY A 187 -9.76 -7.36 23.47
CA GLY A 187 -8.82 -8.12 24.28
C GLY A 187 -9.21 -9.59 24.45
N ARG A 188 -8.74 -10.18 25.54
CA ARG A 188 -8.87 -11.60 25.90
C ARG A 188 -10.16 -11.85 26.69
N TYR A 189 -10.81 -12.97 26.39
CA TYR A 189 -11.98 -13.53 27.04
C TYR A 189 -11.71 -15.01 27.35
N ASP A 190 -11.91 -15.42 28.59
CA ASP A 190 -11.85 -16.83 29.00
C ASP A 190 -13.27 -17.39 28.99
N ILE A 191 -13.52 -18.37 28.13
CA ILE A 191 -14.86 -18.90 27.83
C ILE A 191 -14.81 -20.42 27.64
N PHE A 192 -15.96 -21.05 27.38
CA PHE A 192 -16.07 -22.49 27.14
C PHE A 192 -16.61 -22.77 25.74
N LEU A 193 -16.08 -23.80 25.07
CA LEU A 193 -16.73 -24.31 23.88
C LEU A 193 -18.08 -24.94 24.25
N PRO A 194 -19.17 -24.65 23.53
CA PRO A 194 -20.45 -25.32 23.76
C PRO A 194 -20.35 -26.80 23.37
N VAL A 195 -21.02 -27.65 24.14
CA VAL A 195 -21.25 -29.07 23.79
C VAL A 195 -22.75 -29.29 23.78
N MET A 196 -23.27 -29.76 22.65
CA MET A 196 -24.67 -30.11 22.52
C MET A 196 -24.84 -31.61 22.73
N ASN A 197 -25.68 -31.99 23.69
CA ASN A 197 -25.95 -33.38 24.01
C ASN A 197 -27.45 -33.68 23.87
N CYS A 198 -27.77 -34.81 23.25
CA CYS A 198 -29.11 -35.39 23.28
C CYS A 198 -29.26 -36.26 24.52
N ARG A 199 -30.26 -35.95 25.36
CA ARG A 199 -30.56 -36.72 26.58
C ARG A 199 -31.10 -38.12 26.32
N THR A 200 -31.60 -38.37 25.10
CA THR A 200 -32.28 -39.62 24.73
C THR A 200 -31.36 -40.62 24.06
N CYS A 201 -30.64 -40.19 23.01
CA CYS A 201 -29.76 -41.08 22.23
C CYS A 201 -28.27 -40.90 22.52
N HIS A 202 -27.91 -39.98 23.42
CA HIS A 202 -26.53 -39.65 23.78
C HIS A 202 -25.64 -39.14 22.62
N ALA A 203 -26.24 -38.76 21.48
CA ALA A 203 -25.52 -38.03 20.44
C ALA A 203 -24.94 -36.72 21.01
N SER A 204 -23.71 -36.40 20.62
CA SER A 204 -22.98 -35.23 21.07
C SER A 204 -22.38 -34.49 19.88
N TRP A 205 -22.38 -33.17 19.92
CA TRP A 205 -21.67 -32.31 18.99
C TRP A 205 -20.74 -31.35 19.75
N THR A 206 -19.57 -31.13 19.15
CA THR A 206 -18.59 -30.14 19.61
C THR A 206 -18.08 -29.35 18.40
N PRO A 207 -17.86 -28.03 18.53
CA PRO A 207 -17.37 -27.20 17.44
C PRO A 207 -16.11 -27.72 16.74
N GLU A 208 -16.13 -27.70 15.42
CA GLU A 208 -15.01 -27.94 14.53
C GLU A 208 -14.51 -26.65 13.86
N VAL A 209 -13.47 -26.75 13.01
CA VAL A 209 -12.91 -25.58 12.30
C VAL A 209 -13.97 -24.87 11.46
N VAL A 210 -14.84 -25.63 10.77
CA VAL A 210 -15.89 -25.06 9.91
C VAL A 210 -16.88 -24.21 10.71
N ASP A 211 -17.28 -24.67 11.90
CA ASP A 211 -18.22 -23.95 12.77
C ASP A 211 -17.63 -22.62 13.26
N LEU A 212 -16.32 -22.62 13.57
CA LEU A 212 -15.59 -21.40 13.94
C LEU A 212 -15.58 -20.40 12.79
N LEU A 213 -15.24 -20.85 11.57
CA LEU A 213 -15.14 -19.99 10.40
C LEU A 213 -16.51 -19.39 10.02
N PHE A 214 -17.58 -20.20 10.05
CA PHE A 214 -18.94 -19.73 9.80
C PHE A 214 -19.42 -18.73 10.85
N SER A 215 -18.87 -18.81 12.07
CA SER A 215 -19.18 -17.88 13.16
C SER A 215 -18.23 -16.68 13.24
N GLY A 216 -17.38 -16.45 12.23
CA GLY A 216 -16.49 -15.30 12.17
C GLY A 216 -15.24 -15.40 13.05
N TYR A 217 -14.84 -16.62 13.43
CA TYR A 217 -13.64 -16.91 14.20
C TYR A 217 -12.58 -17.65 13.40
N TRP A 218 -11.34 -17.58 13.86
CA TRP A 218 -10.20 -18.29 13.33
C TRP A 218 -9.45 -19.03 14.45
N PRO A 219 -9.06 -20.30 14.25
CA PRO A 219 -8.32 -21.04 15.25
C PRO A 219 -6.90 -20.50 15.41
N GLY A 220 -6.51 -20.17 16.64
CA GLY A 220 -5.13 -19.81 16.99
C GLY A 220 -4.20 -21.01 17.11
N THR A 221 -4.77 -22.18 17.38
CA THR A 221 -4.09 -23.48 17.52
C THR A 221 -4.99 -24.57 16.96
N VAL A 222 -4.42 -25.67 16.47
CA VAL A 222 -5.19 -26.85 16.00
C VAL A 222 -6.14 -27.37 17.08
N GLY A 223 -5.72 -27.34 18.34
CA GLY A 223 -6.55 -27.75 19.47
C GLY A 223 -7.50 -26.69 20.00
N PHE A 224 -7.77 -25.59 19.29
CA PHE A 224 -8.65 -24.47 19.69
C PHE A 224 -8.44 -23.94 21.12
N GLN A 225 -7.23 -24.05 21.67
CA GLN A 225 -6.92 -23.46 22.99
C GLN A 225 -7.01 -21.93 22.94
N THR A 226 -6.68 -21.36 21.78
CA THR A 226 -6.87 -19.95 21.48
C THR A 226 -7.67 -19.82 20.19
N ILE A 227 -8.61 -18.89 20.18
CA ILE A 227 -9.49 -18.56 19.07
C ILE A 227 -9.44 -17.04 18.89
N TYR A 228 -9.41 -16.58 17.65
CA TYR A 228 -9.39 -15.17 17.29
C TYR A 228 -10.66 -14.80 16.55
N GLN A 229 -11.23 -13.63 16.82
CA GLN A 229 -12.21 -13.05 15.90
C GLN A 229 -11.51 -12.61 14.62
N VAL A 230 -12.07 -12.93 13.45
CA VAL A 230 -11.43 -12.65 12.14
C VAL A 230 -11.15 -11.15 11.97
N ASP A 231 -12.05 -10.27 12.43
CA ASP A 231 -11.90 -8.82 12.38
C ASP A 231 -10.62 -8.30 13.08
N LEU A 232 -10.13 -9.02 14.09
CA LEU A 232 -8.85 -8.69 14.74
C LEU A 232 -7.67 -8.78 13.77
N PHE A 233 -7.67 -9.77 12.88
CA PHE A 233 -6.63 -9.93 11.88
C PHE A 233 -6.72 -8.89 10.78
N THR A 234 -7.94 -8.57 10.33
CA THR A 234 -8.18 -7.45 9.39
C THR A 234 -7.64 -6.14 9.97
N SER A 235 -8.05 -5.81 11.20
CA SER A 235 -7.56 -4.63 11.92
C SER A 235 -6.03 -4.60 12.05
N PHE A 236 -5.41 -5.74 12.31
CA PHE A 236 -3.94 -5.82 12.42
C PHE A 236 -3.25 -5.66 11.07
N GLU A 237 -3.77 -6.26 9.98
CA GLU A 237 -3.26 -6.11 8.62
C GLU A 237 -3.32 -4.64 8.17
N ASP A 238 -4.46 -3.98 8.37
CA ASP A 238 -4.65 -2.57 8.01
C ASP A 238 -3.69 -1.64 8.74
N LEU A 239 -3.53 -1.85 10.05
CA LEU A 239 -2.55 -1.13 10.86
C LEU A 239 -1.11 -1.41 10.40
N LYS A 240 -0.80 -2.63 9.98
CA LYS A 240 0.52 -2.95 9.43
C LYS A 240 0.76 -2.24 8.10
N ILE A 241 -0.20 -2.22 7.19
CA ILE A 241 -0.07 -1.58 5.87
C ILE A 241 0.02 -0.05 6.00
N THR A 242 -0.74 0.52 6.93
CA THR A 242 -0.81 1.98 7.17
C THR A 242 0.34 2.48 8.04
N ALA A 243 0.73 1.71 9.06
CA ALA A 243 1.83 1.99 9.98
C ALA A 243 2.85 0.83 10.03
N PRO A 244 3.73 0.67 9.03
CA PRO A 244 4.66 -0.47 8.93
C PRO A 244 5.62 -0.67 10.12
N GLY A 245 5.85 0.39 10.90
CA GLY A 245 6.66 0.35 12.12
C GLY A 245 5.94 -0.22 13.35
N LEU A 246 4.61 -0.46 13.30
CA LEU A 246 3.84 -0.99 14.43
C LEU A 246 4.31 -2.40 14.78
N SER A 247 4.86 -2.60 15.97
CA SER A 247 5.31 -3.93 16.39
C SER A 247 4.13 -4.80 16.81
N ARG A 248 4.25 -6.11 16.55
CA ARG A 248 3.30 -7.12 17.04
C ARG A 248 3.15 -7.05 18.56
N GLN A 249 4.25 -6.86 19.28
CA GLN A 249 4.26 -6.75 20.74
C GLN A 249 3.47 -5.55 21.24
N ALA A 250 3.56 -4.40 20.56
CA ALA A 250 2.78 -3.22 20.91
C ALA A 250 1.27 -3.47 20.72
N PHE A 251 0.89 -4.09 19.60
CA PHE A 251 -0.50 -4.45 19.34
C PHE A 251 -1.05 -5.45 20.38
N VAL A 252 -0.31 -6.51 20.67
CA VAL A 252 -0.70 -7.48 21.70
C VAL A 252 -0.77 -6.83 23.09
N LYS A 253 0.16 -5.93 23.42
CA LYS A 253 0.12 -5.17 24.68
C LYS A 253 -1.11 -4.28 24.80
N MET A 254 -1.52 -3.63 23.70
CA MET A 254 -2.77 -2.87 23.65
C MET A 254 -3.98 -3.78 23.96
N LEU A 255 -4.05 -4.97 23.36
CA LEU A 255 -5.13 -5.94 23.65
C LEU A 255 -5.12 -6.38 25.12
N GLN A 256 -3.95 -6.60 25.72
CA GLN A 256 -3.82 -6.92 27.15
C GLN A 256 -4.27 -5.77 28.04
N GLN A 257 -3.93 -4.52 27.70
CA GLN A 257 -4.39 -3.33 28.43
C GLN A 257 -5.91 -3.17 28.35
N ARG A 258 -6.52 -3.40 27.18
CA ARG A 258 -7.99 -3.41 27.06
C ARG A 258 -8.63 -4.51 27.89
N SER A 259 -8.02 -5.70 27.93
CA SER A 259 -8.49 -6.80 28.78
C SER A 259 -8.55 -6.36 30.25
N GLN A 260 -7.47 -5.77 30.76
CA GLN A 260 -7.40 -5.26 32.13
C GLN A 260 -8.40 -4.12 32.40
N GLN A 261 -8.54 -3.19 31.46
CA GLN A 261 -9.49 -2.08 31.56
C GLN A 261 -10.94 -2.58 31.74
N PHE A 262 -11.28 -3.72 31.16
CA PHE A 262 -12.61 -4.33 31.24
C PHE A 262 -12.71 -5.46 32.29
N GLY A 263 -11.80 -5.48 33.28
CA GLY A 263 -11.84 -6.43 34.40
C GLY A 263 -11.49 -7.87 34.04
N ARG A 264 -10.88 -8.09 32.87
CA ARG A 264 -10.40 -9.40 32.41
C ARG A 264 -8.89 -9.51 32.66
N SER A 265 -8.39 -10.74 32.75
CA SER A 265 -6.98 -11.00 33.07
C SER A 265 -6.35 -11.99 32.08
N GLY A 266 -5.06 -12.27 32.26
CA GLY A 266 -4.33 -13.23 31.45
C GLY A 266 -3.46 -12.61 30.35
N ASN A 267 -2.49 -13.40 29.90
CA ASN A 267 -1.55 -13.00 28.86
C ASN A 267 -2.04 -13.43 27.48
N ILE A 268 -1.64 -12.69 26.45
CA ILE A 268 -1.83 -13.05 25.05
C ILE A 268 -0.47 -13.45 24.49
N CYS A 269 -0.36 -14.69 23.99
CA CYS A 269 0.87 -15.17 23.39
C CYS A 269 1.04 -14.56 22.00
N GLY A 270 2.03 -13.66 21.85
CA GLY A 270 2.29 -13.03 20.57
C GLY A 270 2.70 -14.03 19.49
N ASP A 271 3.39 -15.12 19.83
CA ASP A 271 3.89 -16.09 18.83
C ASP A 271 2.73 -16.89 18.23
N VAL A 272 1.77 -17.31 19.06
CA VAL A 272 0.51 -17.92 18.60
C VAL A 272 -0.28 -16.96 17.72
N PHE A 273 -0.39 -15.68 18.12
CA PHE A 273 -1.06 -14.66 17.31
C PHE A 273 -0.39 -14.50 15.94
N GLN A 274 0.94 -14.41 15.88
CA GLN A 274 1.68 -14.24 14.63
C GLN A 274 1.49 -15.44 13.70
N LYS A 275 1.57 -16.66 14.23
CA LYS A 275 1.38 -17.89 13.43
C LYS A 275 -0.04 -17.93 12.86
N ALA A 276 -1.06 -17.74 13.71
CA ALA A 276 -2.46 -17.75 13.28
C ALA A 276 -2.77 -16.64 12.27
N PHE A 277 -2.21 -15.44 12.45
CA PHE A 277 -2.32 -14.34 11.49
C PHE A 277 -1.72 -14.70 10.14
N LEU A 278 -0.51 -15.28 10.11
CA LEU A 278 0.14 -15.67 8.85
C LEU A 278 -0.65 -16.78 8.13
N GLU A 279 -1.13 -17.79 8.85
CA GLU A 279 -2.02 -18.84 8.30
C GLU A 279 -3.29 -18.25 7.69
N TRP A 280 -3.94 -17.32 8.39
CA TRP A 280 -5.11 -16.61 7.87
C TRP A 280 -4.79 -15.82 6.60
N THR A 281 -3.66 -15.09 6.55
CA THR A 281 -3.25 -14.37 5.34
C THR A 281 -2.91 -15.31 4.18
N TYR A 282 -2.31 -16.47 4.46
CA TYR A 282 -1.98 -17.48 3.45
C TYR A 282 -3.24 -18.08 2.83
N CYS A 283 -4.24 -18.45 3.64
CA CYS A 283 -5.52 -18.95 3.15
C CYS A 283 -6.24 -17.91 2.27
N ARG A 284 -6.21 -16.62 2.67
CA ARG A 284 -6.75 -15.53 1.83
C ARG A 284 -6.01 -15.38 0.51
N HIS A 285 -4.68 -15.45 0.53
CA HIS A 285 -3.86 -15.42 -0.70
C HIS A 285 -4.16 -16.60 -1.63
N LYS A 286 -4.35 -17.80 -1.08
CA LYS A 286 -4.75 -18.97 -1.88
C LYS A 286 -6.13 -18.80 -2.49
N ARG A 287 -7.09 -18.27 -1.73
CA ARG A 287 -8.43 -17.92 -2.25
C ARG A 287 -8.33 -16.92 -3.41
N GLU A 288 -7.54 -15.86 -3.26
CA GLU A 288 -7.33 -14.87 -4.32
C GLU A 288 -6.70 -15.48 -5.58
N LYS A 289 -5.74 -16.39 -5.42
CA LYS A 289 -5.17 -17.14 -6.55
C LYS A 289 -6.20 -18.01 -7.28
N LEU A 290 -7.12 -18.65 -6.56
CA LEU A 290 -8.22 -19.40 -7.17
C LEU A 290 -9.17 -18.49 -7.96
N CYS A 291 -9.28 -17.21 -7.57
CA CYS A 291 -10.01 -16.17 -8.31
C CYS A 291 -9.16 -15.47 -9.38
N GLY A 292 -7.98 -15.99 -9.75
CA GLY A 292 -7.13 -15.40 -10.78
C GLY A 292 -6.49 -14.05 -10.42
N ILE A 293 -6.50 -13.65 -9.14
CA ILE A 293 -5.97 -12.36 -8.71
C ILE A 293 -4.46 -12.42 -8.48
N ASP A 294 -3.73 -11.56 -9.19
CA ASP A 294 -2.30 -11.32 -8.98
C ASP A 294 -2.03 -9.88 -8.50
N HIS A 295 -1.20 -9.75 -7.46
CA HIS A 295 -0.83 -8.47 -6.85
C HIS A 295 0.52 -7.93 -7.30
N PHE A 296 1.34 -8.72 -8.01
CA PHE A 296 2.70 -8.34 -8.36
C PHE A 296 2.90 -7.97 -9.84
N THR A 297 1.89 -8.18 -10.69
CA THR A 297 1.84 -7.64 -12.05
C THR A 297 1.15 -6.26 -12.10
N CYS A 298 1.76 -5.29 -12.79
CA CYS A 298 1.16 -3.97 -12.97
C CYS A 298 0.21 -3.98 -14.19
N PRO A 299 -1.07 -3.59 -14.03
CA PRO A 299 -2.05 -3.66 -15.11
C PRO A 299 -1.88 -2.60 -16.21
N ALA A 300 -1.14 -1.51 -15.94
CA ALA A 300 -0.88 -0.45 -16.91
C ALA A 300 0.47 -0.58 -17.63
N CYS A 301 1.44 -1.31 -17.04
CA CYS A 301 2.81 -1.37 -17.55
C CYS A 301 3.18 -2.75 -18.10
N THR A 302 2.31 -3.76 -17.99
CA THR A 302 2.59 -5.13 -18.40
C THR A 302 1.70 -5.49 -19.59
N PRO A 303 2.24 -6.05 -20.69
CA PRO A 303 3.61 -6.56 -20.84
C PRO A 303 4.66 -5.50 -21.21
N ASP A 304 4.27 -4.33 -21.70
CA ASP A 304 5.19 -3.39 -22.36
C ASP A 304 5.80 -2.36 -21.40
N THR A 305 6.58 -2.85 -20.44
CA THR A 305 7.18 -2.02 -19.40
C THR A 305 8.23 -1.06 -19.95
N VAL A 306 8.09 0.24 -19.69
CA VAL A 306 9.08 1.24 -20.14
C VAL A 306 10.45 0.98 -19.51
N ALA A 307 10.53 0.92 -18.19
CA ALA A 307 11.78 0.68 -17.48
C ALA A 307 11.56 -0.14 -16.22
N VAL A 308 12.56 -0.95 -15.87
CA VAL A 308 12.70 -1.58 -14.55
C VAL A 308 13.90 -0.99 -13.84
N SER A 309 13.76 -0.68 -12.55
CA SER A 309 14.83 -0.12 -11.73
C SER A 309 15.26 -1.12 -10.66
N ALA A 310 16.56 -1.32 -10.51
CA ALA A 310 17.15 -2.22 -9.53
C ALA A 310 18.01 -1.41 -8.54
N ASP A 311 17.63 -1.49 -7.27
CA ASP A 311 18.39 -0.91 -6.16
C ASP A 311 18.21 -1.72 -4.86
N GLY A 312 19.21 -1.62 -3.98
CA GLY A 312 19.34 -2.40 -2.78
C GLY A 312 18.87 -1.71 -1.49
N ASN A 313 18.01 -2.37 -0.73
CA ASN A 313 17.51 -1.88 0.55
C ASN A 313 18.32 -2.41 1.75
N ARG A 314 19.41 -1.71 2.07
CA ARG A 314 20.27 -2.01 3.24
C ARG A 314 19.60 -1.84 4.60
N LYS A 315 18.45 -1.15 4.68
CA LYS A 315 17.76 -0.95 5.97
C LYS A 315 17.03 -2.22 6.40
N LEU A 316 16.69 -3.10 5.46
CA LEU A 316 16.05 -4.38 5.71
C LEU A 316 17.06 -5.46 6.16
N TYR A 317 17.95 -5.15 7.08
CA TYR A 317 18.86 -6.14 7.66
C TYR A 317 18.13 -7.07 8.64
N ARG A 318 18.66 -8.28 8.86
CA ARG A 318 18.18 -9.24 9.86
C ARG A 318 19.33 -9.64 10.79
N PHE A 319 19.09 -9.56 12.09
CA PHE A 319 20.08 -9.97 13.08
C PHE A 319 20.25 -11.49 13.13
N SER A 320 21.47 -11.92 13.42
CA SER A 320 21.77 -13.31 13.73
C SER A 320 21.15 -13.68 15.08
N LYS A 321 20.15 -14.55 15.08
CA LYS A 321 19.64 -15.20 16.29
C LYS A 321 19.80 -16.71 16.15
N THR A 322 19.93 -17.40 17.28
CA THR A 322 20.05 -18.86 17.40
C THR A 322 19.09 -19.56 16.44
N LYS A 323 19.60 -20.53 15.67
CA LYS A 323 18.88 -21.30 14.65
C LYS A 323 17.47 -21.68 15.16
N GLY A 324 16.46 -20.92 14.75
CA GLY A 324 15.08 -21.38 14.83
C GLY A 324 14.91 -22.57 13.89
N ALA A 325 13.91 -23.41 14.14
CA ALA A 325 13.55 -24.51 13.25
C ALA A 325 13.50 -24.05 11.79
N GLU A 326 13.86 -24.94 10.86
CA GLU A 326 13.82 -24.75 9.40
C GLU A 326 12.36 -24.63 8.89
N GLU A 327 11.56 -23.75 9.48
CA GLU A 327 10.24 -23.40 8.99
C GLU A 327 10.40 -22.77 7.60
N GLN A 328 9.59 -23.22 6.64
CA GLN A 328 9.54 -22.67 5.30
C GLN A 328 8.57 -21.47 5.26
N PRO A 329 8.84 -20.41 4.48
CA PRO A 329 7.89 -19.32 4.31
C PRO A 329 6.65 -19.77 3.53
N PHE A 330 5.49 -19.23 3.88
CA PHE A 330 4.25 -19.43 3.12
C PHE A 330 4.28 -18.75 1.75
N PHE A 331 4.99 -17.64 1.65
CA PHE A 331 5.09 -16.81 0.46
C PHE A 331 6.45 -16.93 -0.25
N ASP A 332 7.13 -18.08 -0.11
CA ASP A 332 8.42 -18.30 -0.77
C ASP A 332 8.31 -18.14 -2.30
N GLY A 333 9.24 -17.39 -2.88
CA GLY A 333 9.26 -17.09 -4.32
C GLY A 333 8.15 -16.16 -4.83
N VAL A 334 7.27 -15.62 -3.97
CA VAL A 334 6.17 -14.75 -4.40
C VAL A 334 6.65 -13.32 -4.65
N PHE A 335 7.32 -12.71 -3.66
CA PHE A 335 7.90 -11.37 -3.77
C PHE A 335 9.42 -11.38 -3.63
N LEU A 336 9.94 -12.18 -2.68
CA LEU A 336 11.36 -12.41 -2.51
C LEU A 336 11.74 -13.69 -3.26
N ALA A 337 12.78 -13.63 -4.09
CA ALA A 337 13.32 -14.78 -4.81
C ALA A 337 13.87 -15.83 -3.84
N ASN A 338 13.87 -17.10 -4.25
CA ASN A 338 14.41 -18.18 -3.44
C ASN A 338 15.94 -18.05 -3.33
N ASP A 339 16.46 -18.14 -2.11
CA ASP A 339 17.89 -18.00 -1.83
C ASP A 339 18.77 -18.99 -2.61
N LYS A 340 18.31 -20.22 -2.83
CA LYS A 340 19.06 -21.25 -3.56
C LYS A 340 19.18 -20.89 -5.03
N ASP A 341 18.11 -20.39 -5.64
CA ASP A 341 18.10 -20.01 -7.05
C ASP A 341 19.03 -18.82 -7.29
N VAL A 342 18.95 -17.81 -6.40
CA VAL A 342 19.84 -16.64 -6.45
C VAL A 342 21.30 -17.05 -6.24
N ALA A 343 21.60 -17.89 -5.24
CA ALA A 343 22.97 -18.34 -4.97
C ALA A 343 23.53 -19.13 -6.16
N THR A 344 22.76 -20.08 -6.70
CA THR A 344 23.16 -20.89 -7.85
C THR A 344 23.46 -20.03 -9.08
N PHE A 345 22.61 -19.04 -9.36
CA PHE A 345 22.84 -18.09 -10.46
C PHE A 345 24.11 -17.27 -10.26
N VAL A 346 24.29 -16.70 -9.06
CA VAL A 346 25.44 -15.85 -8.75
C VAL A 346 26.75 -16.64 -8.83
N ASP A 347 26.77 -17.86 -8.32
CA ASP A 347 27.96 -18.73 -8.36
C ASP A 347 28.29 -19.14 -9.80
N CYS A 348 27.29 -19.49 -10.61
CA CYS A 348 27.46 -19.80 -12.03
C CYS A 348 28.09 -18.64 -12.81
N VAL A 349 27.60 -17.41 -12.61
CA VAL A 349 28.16 -16.22 -13.28
C VAL A 349 29.61 -16.00 -12.86
N ARG A 350 29.91 -16.10 -11.55
CA ARG A 350 31.26 -15.89 -11.00
C ARG A 350 32.29 -16.90 -11.50
N GLU A 351 31.90 -18.14 -11.77
CA GLU A 351 32.81 -19.15 -12.29
C GLU A 351 33.34 -18.81 -13.70
N LYS A 352 32.54 -18.12 -14.52
CA LYS A 352 32.90 -17.82 -15.92
C LYS A 352 33.37 -16.38 -16.17
N THR A 353 33.14 -15.45 -15.24
CA THR A 353 33.57 -14.05 -15.39
C THR A 353 34.62 -13.66 -14.36
N ASN A 354 35.77 -13.15 -14.84
CA ASN A 354 36.84 -12.69 -13.96
C ASN A 354 36.40 -11.45 -13.14
N PRO A 355 36.56 -11.47 -11.81
CA PRO A 355 36.11 -10.37 -10.98
C PRO A 355 36.93 -9.08 -11.16
N ILE A 356 36.27 -7.95 -11.43
CA ILE A 356 36.90 -6.63 -11.43
C ILE A 356 37.07 -6.16 -9.98
N HIS A 357 38.33 -6.04 -9.55
CA HIS A 357 38.68 -5.61 -8.18
C HIS A 357 38.74 -4.08 -8.05
N GLY A 358 38.12 -3.53 -7.01
CA GLY A 358 38.20 -2.10 -6.67
C GLY A 358 36.84 -1.44 -6.42
N LYS A 359 36.83 -0.14 -6.09
CA LYS A 359 35.59 0.66 -6.13
C LYS A 359 35.47 1.24 -7.54
N GLY A 360 34.31 1.12 -8.19
CA GLY A 360 34.05 1.85 -9.43
C GLY A 360 34.11 3.36 -9.20
N ILE A 361 34.89 4.07 -10.02
CA ILE A 361 35.01 5.53 -10.01
C ILE A 361 34.30 6.08 -11.24
N CYS A 362 33.50 7.14 -11.11
CA CYS A 362 32.99 7.90 -12.25
C CYS A 362 33.04 9.39 -11.91
N GLY A 363 33.80 10.17 -12.69
CA GLY A 363 34.09 11.57 -12.37
C GLY A 363 34.84 11.73 -11.03
N THR A 364 34.20 12.39 -10.07
CA THR A 364 34.74 12.55 -8.69
C THR A 364 34.07 11.65 -7.66
N SER A 365 33.08 10.86 -8.07
CA SER A 365 32.32 9.97 -7.20
C SER A 365 32.92 8.56 -7.18
N THR A 366 33.07 7.99 -5.99
CA THR A 366 33.37 6.57 -5.79
C THR A 366 32.10 5.82 -5.42
N TRP A 367 31.77 4.75 -6.14
CA TRP A 367 30.55 3.99 -5.95
C TRP A 367 30.86 2.65 -5.28
N ALA A 368 30.44 2.51 -4.02
CA ALA A 368 30.60 1.25 -3.29
C ALA A 368 29.73 0.11 -3.87
N ALA A 369 28.66 0.47 -4.59
CA ALA A 369 27.78 -0.46 -5.29
C ALA A 369 28.40 -1.03 -6.57
N ALA A 370 29.40 -0.35 -7.16
CA ALA A 370 30.15 -0.81 -8.33
C ALA A 370 31.30 -1.76 -7.96
N ARG A 371 31.01 -2.74 -7.09
CA ARG A 371 31.92 -3.81 -6.70
C ARG A 371 31.36 -5.14 -7.19
N GLU A 372 32.21 -6.07 -7.60
CA GLU A 372 31.81 -7.43 -7.95
C GLU A 372 31.86 -8.41 -6.76
N THR A 373 32.44 -7.98 -5.64
CA THR A 373 32.48 -8.76 -4.39
C THR A 373 32.13 -7.87 -3.21
N SER A 374 31.12 -8.26 -2.42
CA SER A 374 30.83 -7.64 -1.13
C SER A 374 31.72 -8.28 -0.06
N LYS A 375 32.23 -7.49 0.88
CA LYS A 375 32.81 -8.01 2.13
C LYS A 375 31.71 -8.00 3.16
N LYS A 376 31.44 -9.13 3.84
CA LYS A 376 30.53 -9.16 4.98
C LYS A 376 31.01 -8.13 6.00
N THR A 377 30.19 -7.13 6.26
CA THR A 377 30.57 -5.97 7.08
C THR A 377 30.16 -6.15 8.54
N ASN A 378 29.19 -7.01 8.83
CA ASN A 378 28.66 -7.19 10.18
C ASN A 378 28.53 -8.67 10.59
N THR A 379 29.33 -9.09 11.57
CA THR A 379 29.30 -10.45 12.13
C THR A 379 28.04 -10.77 12.94
N LYS A 380 27.24 -9.76 13.30
CA LYS A 380 25.98 -9.90 14.06
C LYS A 380 24.73 -9.95 13.17
N CYS A 381 24.89 -9.92 11.84
CA CYS A 381 23.78 -10.01 10.90
C CYS A 381 23.89 -11.29 10.08
N ASP A 382 22.76 -11.96 9.91
CA ASP A 382 22.64 -13.06 8.95
C ASP A 382 22.37 -12.50 7.54
N GLU A 383 21.61 -11.40 7.46
CA GLU A 383 21.27 -10.71 6.22
C GLU A 383 21.54 -9.20 6.37
N GLU A 384 22.26 -8.59 5.43
CA GLU A 384 22.66 -7.17 5.49
C GLU A 384 21.65 -6.22 4.81
N GLY A 385 20.59 -6.75 4.21
CA GLY A 385 19.59 -5.99 3.47
C GLY A 385 18.77 -6.89 2.54
N LEU A 386 17.83 -6.28 1.80
CA LEU A 386 17.23 -6.90 0.62
C LEU A 386 17.87 -6.32 -0.62
N GLU A 387 18.58 -7.19 -1.34
CA GLU A 387 19.59 -6.93 -2.36
C GLU A 387 20.66 -5.91 -1.97
N VAL A 388 21.94 -6.30 -2.01
CA VAL A 388 23.05 -5.36 -1.83
C VAL A 388 24.26 -5.72 -2.70
N ALA A 389 24.51 -4.85 -3.70
CA ALA A 389 25.80 -4.41 -4.24
C ALA A 389 26.84 -5.48 -4.65
N ILE A 390 26.46 -6.32 -5.60
CA ILE A 390 27.36 -7.05 -6.52
C ILE A 390 26.66 -7.07 -7.88
N PHE A 391 27.36 -6.87 -9.02
CA PHE A 391 26.72 -6.85 -10.35
C PHE A 391 25.87 -8.09 -10.66
N ALA A 392 26.15 -9.23 -10.03
CA ALA A 392 25.39 -10.46 -10.17
C ALA A 392 23.93 -10.38 -9.65
N TYR A 393 23.62 -9.54 -8.65
CA TYR A 393 22.23 -9.40 -8.15
C TYR A 393 21.36 -8.56 -9.10
N PRO A 394 21.77 -7.35 -9.53
CA PRO A 394 21.06 -6.63 -10.60
C PRO A 394 20.96 -7.44 -11.89
N LEU A 395 21.96 -8.27 -12.22
CA LEU A 395 21.91 -9.19 -13.36
C LEU A 395 20.84 -10.27 -13.18
N PHE A 396 20.74 -10.89 -12.00
CA PHE A 396 19.67 -11.84 -11.68
C PHE A 396 18.30 -11.20 -11.84
N LEU A 397 18.11 -10.00 -11.28
CA LEU A 397 16.86 -9.24 -11.44
C LEU A 397 16.58 -8.88 -12.89
N GLN A 398 17.59 -8.44 -13.66
CA GLN A 398 17.42 -8.12 -15.07
C GLN A 398 16.95 -9.36 -15.83
N ASN A 399 17.54 -10.53 -15.56
CA ASN A 399 17.15 -11.78 -16.20
C ASN A 399 15.72 -12.21 -15.84
N GLU A 400 15.36 -12.15 -14.57
CA GLU A 400 14.00 -12.47 -14.08
C GLU A 400 12.93 -11.51 -14.63
N LEU A 401 13.23 -10.23 -14.75
CA LEU A 401 12.26 -9.23 -15.20
C LEU A 401 12.15 -9.18 -16.74
N ALA A 402 13.26 -9.39 -17.45
CA ALA A 402 13.27 -9.44 -18.92
C ALA A 402 12.49 -10.64 -19.48
N THR A 403 12.38 -11.73 -18.73
CA THR A 403 11.56 -12.89 -19.12
C THR A 403 10.06 -12.68 -18.87
N LYS A 404 9.70 -11.78 -17.95
CA LYS A 404 8.31 -11.50 -17.56
C LYS A 404 7.68 -10.32 -18.29
N THR A 405 8.49 -9.46 -18.89
CA THR A 405 8.05 -8.20 -19.49
C THR A 405 8.83 -7.87 -20.77
N ASN A 406 8.21 -7.15 -21.70
CA ASN A 406 8.87 -6.58 -22.87
C ASN A 406 9.62 -5.30 -22.49
N CYS A 407 10.48 -5.37 -21.47
CA CYS A 407 11.04 -4.17 -20.88
C CYS A 407 12.05 -3.47 -21.81
N LYS A 408 11.89 -2.16 -21.99
CA LYS A 408 12.78 -1.38 -22.88
C LYS A 408 14.07 -0.94 -22.21
N PHE A 409 14.03 -0.58 -20.92
CA PHE A 409 15.18 -0.02 -20.19
C PHE A 409 15.48 -0.75 -18.89
N PHE A 410 16.76 -1.03 -18.63
CA PHE A 410 17.23 -1.47 -17.31
C PHE A 410 17.87 -0.28 -16.60
N CYS A 411 17.41 0.06 -15.40
CA CYS A 411 17.86 1.21 -14.64
C CYS A 411 18.68 0.82 -13.41
N THR A 412 19.85 1.44 -13.26
CA THR A 412 20.69 1.34 -12.06
C THR A 412 21.63 2.54 -11.94
N ASP A 413 21.93 2.94 -10.70
CA ASP A 413 22.82 4.07 -10.35
C ASP A 413 24.27 3.91 -10.83
N ILE A 414 24.65 2.69 -11.20
CA ILE A 414 26.01 2.35 -11.63
C ILE A 414 26.04 1.90 -13.09
N MET A 415 25.09 2.37 -13.92
CA MET A 415 24.91 1.94 -15.30
C MET A 415 26.21 1.97 -16.13
N CYS A 416 27.01 3.04 -16.00
CA CYS A 416 28.30 3.18 -16.69
C CYS A 416 29.33 2.08 -16.38
N ARG A 417 29.16 1.34 -15.28
CA ARG A 417 29.99 0.19 -14.91
C ARG A 417 29.26 -1.14 -15.11
N TYR A 418 27.95 -1.16 -14.92
CA TYR A 418 27.12 -2.33 -15.11
C TYR A 418 27.00 -2.73 -16.59
N TRP A 419 26.80 -1.78 -17.51
CA TRP A 419 26.58 -2.08 -18.92
C TRP A 419 27.79 -2.77 -19.59
N PRO A 420 29.04 -2.30 -19.41
CA PRO A 420 30.21 -3.03 -19.92
C PRO A 420 30.38 -4.41 -19.28
N TYR A 421 30.00 -4.57 -18.00
CA TYR A 421 30.00 -5.87 -17.33
C TYR A 421 28.97 -6.82 -17.97
N LEU A 422 27.74 -6.36 -18.20
CA LEU A 422 26.70 -7.13 -18.88
C LEU A 422 27.13 -7.61 -20.26
N GLN A 423 27.81 -6.75 -21.04
CA GLN A 423 28.34 -7.13 -22.36
C GLN A 423 29.36 -8.28 -22.25
N LYS A 424 30.25 -8.26 -21.25
CA LYS A 424 31.21 -9.35 -21.01
C LYS A 424 30.50 -10.64 -20.58
N VAL A 425 29.51 -10.53 -19.69
CA VAL A 425 28.70 -11.69 -19.26
C VAL A 425 27.97 -12.30 -20.45
N ALA A 426 27.30 -11.49 -21.28
CA ALA A 426 26.57 -11.96 -22.45
C ALA A 426 27.47 -12.71 -23.46
N GLN A 427 28.74 -12.31 -23.59
CA GLN A 427 29.72 -13.05 -24.40
C GLN A 427 30.05 -14.43 -23.81
N ALA A 428 30.08 -14.56 -22.48
CA ALA A 428 30.36 -15.83 -21.79
C ALA A 428 29.12 -16.74 -21.63
N PHE A 429 27.92 -16.15 -21.70
CA PHE A 429 26.61 -16.80 -21.53
C PHE A 429 25.69 -16.43 -22.69
N PRO A 430 25.71 -17.19 -23.81
CA PRO A 430 24.86 -16.92 -24.98
C PRO A 430 23.37 -16.85 -24.67
N GLU A 431 22.91 -17.60 -23.66
CA GLU A 431 21.53 -17.56 -23.16
C GLU A 431 21.12 -16.19 -22.57
N MET A 432 22.08 -15.38 -22.13
CA MET A 432 21.86 -14.03 -21.60
C MET A 432 22.04 -12.92 -22.64
N GLN A 433 22.29 -13.27 -23.91
CA GLN A 433 22.47 -12.29 -24.98
C GLN A 433 21.22 -11.43 -25.22
N ASN A 434 20.03 -11.96 -24.91
CA ASN A 434 18.77 -11.21 -24.96
C ASN A 434 18.75 -10.01 -23.99
N LEU A 435 19.47 -10.07 -22.86
CA LEU A 435 19.51 -8.99 -21.88
C LEU A 435 20.15 -7.71 -22.45
N THR A 436 21.01 -7.82 -23.46
CA THR A 436 21.60 -6.67 -24.16
C THR A 436 20.65 -6.00 -25.15
N ARG A 437 19.44 -6.55 -25.38
CA ARG A 437 18.38 -5.90 -26.19
C ARG A 437 17.72 -4.75 -25.44
N MET A 438 17.72 -4.79 -24.11
CA MET A 438 17.31 -3.66 -23.29
C MET A 438 18.28 -2.49 -23.52
N LYS A 439 17.85 -1.28 -23.18
CA LYS A 439 18.71 -0.09 -23.21
C LYS A 439 19.20 0.25 -21.79
N PRO A 440 20.43 0.74 -21.68
CA PRO A 440 20.97 1.21 -20.41
C PRO A 440 20.31 2.51 -19.98
N PHE A 441 19.95 2.61 -18.71
CA PHE A 441 19.36 3.78 -18.11
C PHE A 441 20.06 4.12 -16.78
N LEU A 442 20.67 5.30 -16.69
CA LEU A 442 21.14 5.86 -15.44
C LEU A 442 20.06 6.76 -14.84
N SER A 443 19.70 6.53 -13.57
CA SER A 443 18.71 7.35 -12.86
C SER A 443 18.98 8.84 -13.08
N VAL A 444 17.92 9.62 -13.34
CA VAL A 444 18.00 11.06 -13.59
C VAL A 444 18.56 11.81 -12.38
N MET A 445 18.25 11.35 -11.16
CA MET A 445 18.74 11.96 -9.93
C MET A 445 20.20 11.59 -9.66
N HIS A 446 20.56 10.31 -9.86
CA HIS A 446 21.93 9.85 -9.64
C HIS A 446 22.90 10.30 -10.73
N ALA A 447 22.45 10.49 -11.98
CA ALA A 447 23.28 10.96 -13.09
C ALA A 447 24.03 12.27 -12.80
N LYS A 448 23.42 13.19 -12.03
CA LYS A 448 24.07 14.44 -11.59
C LYS A 448 25.30 14.24 -10.69
N GLY A 449 25.43 13.05 -10.10
CA GLY A 449 26.57 12.62 -9.31
C GLY A 449 27.72 12.03 -10.14
N HIS A 450 27.51 11.79 -11.43
CA HIS A 450 28.51 11.25 -12.35
C HIS A 450 29.23 12.36 -13.12
N SER A 451 30.15 12.01 -14.02
CA SER A 451 30.74 12.97 -14.95
C SER A 451 29.69 13.51 -15.92
N THR A 452 29.91 14.72 -16.44
CA THR A 452 29.02 15.34 -17.44
C THR A 452 28.86 14.44 -18.68
N LYS A 453 29.95 13.79 -19.14
CA LYS A 453 29.92 12.74 -20.16
C LYS A 453 28.89 11.66 -19.84
N CYS A 454 28.99 11.09 -18.63
CA CYS A 454 28.13 9.99 -18.20
C CYS A 454 26.67 10.43 -18.06
N GLU A 455 26.40 11.67 -17.63
CA GLU A 455 25.05 12.24 -17.63
C GLU A 455 24.49 12.30 -19.05
N VAL A 456 25.25 12.81 -20.01
CA VAL A 456 24.82 12.91 -21.42
C VAL A 456 24.58 11.52 -22.02
N GLN A 457 25.52 10.59 -21.84
CA GLN A 457 25.51 9.28 -22.49
C GLN A 457 24.51 8.31 -21.89
N TRP A 458 24.40 8.24 -20.56
CA TRP A 458 23.62 7.19 -19.87
C TRP A 458 22.38 7.73 -19.15
N GLY A 459 22.30 9.05 -18.91
CA GLY A 459 21.19 9.65 -18.16
C GLY A 459 19.85 9.39 -18.84
N GLY A 460 18.88 8.86 -18.09
CA GLY A 460 17.57 8.48 -18.62
C GLY A 460 16.82 9.61 -19.34
N LYS A 461 16.96 10.85 -18.86
CA LYS A 461 16.40 12.04 -19.52
C LYS A 461 16.89 12.27 -20.95
N ASN A 462 18.02 11.67 -21.32
CA ASN A 462 18.64 11.80 -22.63
C ASN A 462 18.40 10.57 -23.52
N GLN A 463 17.73 9.53 -23.01
CA GLN A 463 17.47 8.29 -23.74
C GLN A 463 16.13 8.33 -24.49
N THR A 464 16.16 8.13 -25.82
CA THR A 464 14.96 8.08 -26.65
C THR A 464 14.06 6.90 -26.30
N GLY A 465 12.78 7.18 -26.04
CA GLY A 465 11.76 6.22 -25.62
C GLY A 465 11.61 6.08 -24.10
N ALA A 466 12.39 6.83 -23.30
CA ALA A 466 12.31 6.79 -21.84
C ALA A 466 11.11 7.57 -21.28
N GLY A 467 10.52 8.48 -22.06
CA GLY A 467 9.56 9.44 -21.53
C GLY A 467 10.15 10.25 -20.36
N THR A 468 9.33 10.59 -19.38
CA THR A 468 9.77 11.28 -18.15
C THR A 468 10.17 10.33 -17.02
N THR A 469 10.41 9.05 -17.32
CA THR A 469 10.89 8.07 -16.35
C THR A 469 12.11 8.60 -15.60
N ILE A 470 12.15 8.39 -14.28
CA ILE A 470 13.20 8.96 -13.42
C ILE A 470 14.23 7.89 -13.08
N GLY A 471 13.81 6.63 -12.92
CA GLY A 471 14.65 5.54 -12.45
C GLY A 471 14.73 5.42 -10.93
N GLU A 472 13.86 6.14 -10.21
CA GLU A 472 13.80 6.26 -8.75
C GLU A 472 12.55 5.57 -8.16
N GLU A 473 11.82 4.80 -8.98
CA GLU A 473 10.55 4.18 -8.60
C GLU A 473 10.76 3.12 -7.49
N VAL A 474 11.90 2.40 -7.54
CA VAL A 474 12.30 1.43 -6.51
C VAL A 474 12.59 2.12 -5.17
N GLU A 475 13.08 3.36 -5.16
CA GLU A 475 13.36 4.11 -3.94
C GLU A 475 12.08 4.51 -3.19
N GLN A 476 10.96 4.67 -3.91
CA GLN A 476 9.65 4.94 -3.30
C GLN A 476 9.16 3.73 -2.48
N VAL A 477 9.23 2.52 -3.04
CA VAL A 477 8.87 1.30 -2.31
C VAL A 477 9.92 0.98 -1.23
N ASN A 478 11.20 1.25 -1.48
CA ASN A 478 12.24 1.11 -0.46
C ASN A 478 11.99 2.03 0.72
N SER A 479 11.55 3.27 0.52
CA SER A 479 11.16 4.18 1.60
C SER A 479 10.02 3.59 2.45
N PHE A 480 9.02 2.97 1.81
CA PHE A 480 7.94 2.28 2.49
C PHE A 480 8.44 1.05 3.28
N LEU A 481 9.11 0.11 2.61
CA LEU A 481 9.58 -1.15 3.18
C LEU A 481 10.69 -0.93 4.23
N SER A 482 11.49 0.12 4.12
CA SER A 482 12.50 0.47 5.14
C SER A 482 11.92 0.59 6.55
N ARG A 483 10.65 1.00 6.67
CA ARG A 483 9.97 1.12 7.97
C ARG A 483 9.60 -0.25 8.56
N VAL A 484 9.38 -1.25 7.69
CA VAL A 484 9.12 -2.65 8.06
C VAL A 484 10.33 -3.28 8.77
N ALA A 485 11.55 -2.82 8.48
CA ALA A 485 12.78 -3.32 9.10
C ALA A 485 12.74 -3.25 10.64
N LEU A 486 12.07 -2.24 11.21
CA LEU A 486 11.96 -2.06 12.65
C LEU A 486 11.28 -3.25 13.34
N THR A 487 10.35 -3.92 12.63
CA THR A 487 9.56 -5.03 13.18
C THR A 487 10.03 -6.39 12.69
N THR A 488 10.72 -6.46 11.55
CA THR A 488 11.15 -7.73 10.93
C THR A 488 12.59 -8.15 11.22
N LYS A 489 13.47 -7.23 11.65
CA LYS A 489 14.91 -7.52 11.88
C LYS A 489 15.20 -8.59 12.94
N TYR A 490 14.22 -8.91 13.79
CA TYR A 490 14.32 -9.94 14.83
C TYR A 490 13.46 -11.18 14.55
N MET A 491 12.72 -11.22 13.44
CA MET A 491 11.90 -12.37 13.06
C MET A 491 12.76 -13.53 12.55
N SER A 492 12.21 -14.75 12.56
CA SER A 492 12.79 -15.86 11.80
C SER A 492 12.80 -15.53 10.31
N LYS A 493 13.59 -16.26 9.54
CA LYS A 493 13.70 -16.05 8.09
C LYS A 493 12.34 -16.20 7.39
N ALA A 494 11.62 -17.30 7.65
CA ALA A 494 10.29 -17.55 7.09
C ALA A 494 9.28 -16.44 7.43
N ALA A 495 9.09 -16.15 8.72
CA ALA A 495 8.14 -15.11 9.15
C ALA A 495 8.51 -13.73 8.59
N ARG A 496 9.81 -13.45 8.41
CA ARG A 496 10.27 -12.20 7.78
C ARG A 496 9.89 -12.14 6.30
N VAL A 497 10.10 -13.22 5.54
CA VAL A 497 9.72 -13.30 4.12
C VAL A 497 8.22 -13.09 3.96
N ASP A 498 7.41 -13.77 4.79
CA ASP A 498 5.96 -13.65 4.74
C ASP A 498 5.51 -12.22 5.08
N MET A 499 6.00 -11.64 6.18
CA MET A 499 5.64 -10.28 6.57
C MET A 499 6.06 -9.23 5.53
N ILE A 500 7.25 -9.32 4.95
CA ILE A 500 7.69 -8.39 3.90
C ILE A 500 6.79 -8.53 2.66
N THR A 501 6.45 -9.76 2.27
CA THR A 501 5.55 -10.01 1.14
C THR A 501 4.16 -9.42 1.36
N LEU A 502 3.61 -9.55 2.56
CA LEU A 502 2.32 -8.92 2.92
C LEU A 502 2.37 -7.38 2.81
N HIS A 503 3.46 -6.76 3.28
CA HIS A 503 3.63 -5.31 3.13
C HIS A 503 3.77 -4.88 1.66
N ALA A 504 4.50 -5.64 0.85
CA ALA A 504 4.65 -5.38 -0.59
C ALA A 504 3.31 -5.55 -1.33
N ARG A 505 2.55 -6.60 -1.01
CA ARG A 505 1.19 -6.81 -1.52
C ARG A 505 0.26 -5.64 -1.16
N GLY A 506 0.21 -5.24 0.11
CA GLY A 506 -0.60 -4.09 0.53
C GLY A 506 -0.18 -2.75 -0.09
N TRP A 507 1.11 -2.57 -0.40
CA TRP A 507 1.58 -1.43 -1.19
C TRP A 507 1.03 -1.48 -2.62
N ASN A 508 1.10 -2.63 -3.29
CA ASN A 508 0.63 -2.80 -4.66
C ASN A 508 -0.90 -2.68 -4.78
N VAL A 509 -1.68 -3.24 -3.86
CA VAL A 509 -3.13 -3.10 -3.82
C VAL A 509 -3.54 -1.63 -3.79
N ARG A 510 -2.94 -0.83 -2.89
CA ARG A 510 -3.20 0.63 -2.83
C ARG A 510 -2.79 1.35 -4.12
N LYS A 511 -1.68 0.94 -4.73
CA LYS A 511 -1.20 1.53 -6.00
C LYS A 511 -2.16 1.23 -7.16
N LYS A 512 -2.62 -0.02 -7.27
CA LYS A 512 -3.59 -0.46 -8.29
C LYS A 512 -4.92 0.27 -8.16
N GLY A 513 -5.50 0.32 -6.97
CA GLY A 513 -6.78 1.03 -6.73
C GLY A 513 -6.74 2.54 -6.98
N ASN A 514 -5.56 3.16 -7.08
CA ASN A 514 -5.40 4.59 -7.38
C ASN A 514 -4.75 4.84 -8.75
N LEU A 515 -4.58 3.81 -9.58
CA LEU A 515 -3.81 3.89 -10.82
C LEU A 515 -4.39 4.87 -11.83
N HIS A 516 -5.72 4.88 -11.99
CA HIS A 516 -6.42 5.85 -12.85
C HIS A 516 -6.10 7.29 -12.43
N LYS A 517 -6.18 7.61 -11.12
CA LYS A 517 -5.83 8.95 -10.59
C LYS A 517 -4.39 9.33 -10.88
N TYR A 518 -3.45 8.39 -10.72
CA TYR A 518 -2.03 8.65 -10.95
C TYR A 518 -1.72 8.91 -12.43
N LEU A 519 -2.22 8.06 -13.34
CA LEU A 519 -2.01 8.21 -14.78
C LEU A 519 -2.63 9.51 -15.29
N SER A 520 -3.86 9.79 -14.89
CA SER A 520 -4.59 11.02 -15.21
C SER A 520 -3.88 12.29 -14.74
N THR A 521 -3.41 12.29 -13.49
CA THR A 521 -2.67 13.42 -12.93
C THR A 521 -1.32 13.62 -13.64
N ARG A 522 -0.61 12.53 -13.97
CA ARG A 522 0.63 12.60 -14.75
C ARG A 522 0.37 13.18 -16.13
N TYR A 523 -0.67 12.72 -16.82
CA TYR A 523 -1.00 13.20 -18.16
C TYR A 523 -1.25 14.71 -18.20
N LEU A 524 -2.12 15.22 -17.32
CA LEU A 524 -2.39 16.67 -17.23
C LEU A 524 -1.14 17.49 -16.88
N LYS A 525 -0.26 16.95 -16.01
CA LYS A 525 1.02 17.57 -15.69
C LYS A 525 1.96 17.59 -16.89
N THR A 526 2.02 16.50 -17.65
CA THR A 526 2.83 16.36 -18.88
C THR A 526 2.39 17.39 -19.90
N ILE A 527 1.10 17.47 -20.26
CA ILE A 527 0.57 18.44 -21.23
C ILE A 527 0.96 19.88 -20.85
N ARG A 528 0.72 20.28 -19.60
CA ARG A 528 1.08 21.62 -19.13
C ARG A 528 2.59 21.86 -19.23
N LYS A 529 3.40 20.89 -18.80
CA LYS A 529 4.87 21.02 -18.83
C LYS A 529 5.40 21.07 -20.26
N THR A 530 4.80 20.32 -21.19
CA THR A 530 5.13 20.36 -22.62
C THR A 530 4.96 21.78 -23.16
N LYS A 531 3.85 22.45 -22.84
CA LYS A 531 3.61 23.84 -23.24
C LYS A 531 4.68 24.79 -22.67
N GLU A 532 4.94 24.72 -21.36
CA GLU A 532 5.97 25.55 -20.72
C GLU A 532 7.36 25.39 -21.35
N VAL A 533 7.76 24.15 -21.67
CA VAL A 533 9.08 23.89 -22.26
C VAL A 533 9.15 24.32 -23.72
N LYS A 534 8.04 24.23 -24.48
CA LYS A 534 7.96 24.82 -25.83
C LYS A 534 8.17 26.34 -25.77
N ASP A 535 7.51 27.02 -24.84
CA ASP A 535 7.67 28.47 -24.66
C ASP A 535 9.11 28.84 -24.26
N ASP A 536 9.77 28.04 -23.40
CA ASP A 536 11.18 28.20 -23.03
C ASP A 536 12.12 28.07 -24.25
N ILE A 537 11.88 27.08 -25.13
CA ILE A 537 12.70 26.88 -26.33
C ILE A 537 12.52 28.03 -27.32
N GLU A 538 11.29 28.52 -27.49
CA GLU A 538 11.01 29.70 -28.32
C GLU A 538 11.70 30.97 -27.76
N ALA A 539 11.76 31.13 -26.44
CA ALA A 539 12.52 32.21 -25.81
C ALA A 539 14.04 32.07 -26.05
N ILE A 540 14.57 30.85 -26.04
CA ILE A 540 15.98 30.58 -26.36
C ILE A 540 16.27 30.93 -27.83
N LYS A 541 15.41 30.53 -28.78
CA LYS A 541 15.56 30.90 -30.20
C LYS A 541 15.65 32.41 -30.38
N LYS A 542 14.72 33.14 -29.75
CA LYS A 542 14.68 34.61 -29.81
C LYS A 542 15.93 35.25 -29.21
N SER A 543 16.41 34.74 -28.07
CA SER A 543 17.58 35.33 -27.39
C SER A 543 18.91 35.00 -28.06
N THR A 544 19.02 33.84 -28.72
CA THR A 544 20.24 33.41 -29.43
C THR A 544 20.28 33.83 -30.90
N GLN A 545 19.15 34.26 -31.47
CA GLN A 545 18.98 34.57 -32.90
C GLN A 545 19.39 33.41 -33.82
N ARG A 546 19.19 32.17 -33.36
CA ARG A 546 19.51 30.94 -34.09
C ARG A 546 18.25 30.28 -34.65
N SER A 547 18.42 29.61 -35.79
CA SER A 547 17.42 28.76 -36.42
C SER A 547 17.20 27.46 -35.64
N GLU A 548 16.09 26.75 -35.92
CA GLU A 548 15.83 25.44 -35.31
C GLU A 548 16.93 24.43 -35.70
N GLU A 549 17.38 24.47 -36.95
CA GLU A 549 18.42 23.60 -37.49
C GLU A 549 19.75 23.79 -36.74
N GLU A 550 20.12 25.04 -36.41
CA GLU A 550 21.30 25.33 -35.60
C GLU A 550 21.17 24.81 -34.16
N LEU A 551 19.98 24.89 -33.55
CA LEU A 551 19.76 24.33 -32.22
C LEU A 551 19.86 22.80 -32.23
N GLN A 552 19.36 22.13 -33.27
CA GLN A 552 19.51 20.68 -33.44
C GLN A 552 20.96 20.28 -33.71
N GLN A 553 21.73 21.12 -34.41
CA GLN A 553 23.16 20.92 -34.55
C GLN A 553 23.85 20.98 -33.18
N TRP A 554 23.50 21.95 -32.31
CA TRP A 554 24.06 22.02 -30.96
C TRP A 554 23.71 20.80 -30.09
N VAL A 555 22.52 20.21 -30.28
CA VAL A 555 22.14 18.94 -29.62
C VAL A 555 23.08 17.82 -30.07
N THR A 556 23.37 17.75 -31.37
CA THR A 556 24.28 16.76 -31.97
C THR A 556 25.70 16.96 -31.47
N ASP A 557 26.20 18.20 -31.44
CA ASP A 557 27.52 18.55 -30.93
C ASP A 557 27.73 18.07 -29.48
N VAL A 558 26.73 18.27 -28.60
CA VAL A 558 26.81 17.84 -27.20
C VAL A 558 26.84 16.30 -27.07
N ARG A 559 26.09 15.58 -27.91
CA ARG A 559 26.14 14.11 -27.94
C ARG A 559 27.50 13.63 -28.41
N GLN A 560 28.01 14.23 -29.48
CA GLN A 560 29.30 13.86 -30.08
C GLN A 560 30.46 14.15 -29.12
N TRP A 561 30.45 15.32 -28.46
CA TRP A 561 31.40 15.65 -27.39
C TRP A 561 31.46 14.57 -26.30
N ALA A 562 30.29 14.04 -25.87
CA ALA A 562 30.26 12.99 -24.86
C ALA A 562 30.81 11.65 -25.39
N VAL A 563 30.61 11.32 -26.67
CA VAL A 563 31.18 10.13 -27.30
C VAL A 563 32.70 10.25 -27.42
N ASP A 564 33.19 11.42 -27.82
CA ASP A 564 34.61 11.68 -28.07
C ASP A 564 35.41 11.95 -26.80
N THR A 565 34.75 12.18 -25.66
CA THR A 565 35.42 12.31 -24.36
C THR A 565 36.02 10.95 -23.93
N PRO A 566 37.35 10.81 -23.78
CA PRO A 566 37.97 9.53 -23.42
C PRO A 566 37.56 9.06 -22.01
N ASP A 567 37.52 7.73 -21.79
CA ASP A 567 37.26 7.14 -20.46
C ASP A 567 38.50 7.13 -19.56
N ASP A 568 39.69 7.02 -20.15
CA ASP A 568 40.97 7.04 -19.45
C ASP A 568 41.72 8.34 -19.75
N LEU A 569 42.12 9.03 -18.68
CA LEU A 569 42.84 10.30 -18.77
C LEU A 569 44.30 10.05 -19.14
N ARG A 570 44.56 10.05 -20.45
CA ARG A 570 45.91 10.20 -20.99
C ARG A 570 46.38 11.63 -20.77
N THR A 571 47.36 11.81 -19.89
CA THR A 571 47.90 13.14 -19.53
C THR A 571 48.75 13.76 -20.65
N ASP A 572 49.03 12.99 -21.71
CA ASP A 572 49.80 13.37 -22.88
C ASP A 572 48.91 13.76 -24.09
N ASP A 573 47.59 13.64 -23.97
CA ASP A 573 46.64 13.93 -25.06
C ASP A 573 45.98 15.31 -24.84
N PRO A 574 46.28 16.32 -25.70
CA PRO A 574 45.68 17.65 -25.60
C PRO A 574 44.15 17.61 -25.66
N VAL A 575 43.56 16.79 -26.53
CA VAL A 575 42.10 16.73 -26.74
C VAL A 575 41.40 16.10 -25.54
N ALA A 576 42.00 15.07 -24.94
CA ALA A 576 41.50 14.46 -23.72
C ALA A 576 41.46 15.46 -22.54
N LEU A 577 42.49 16.31 -22.43
CA LEU A 577 42.55 17.35 -21.39
C LEU A 577 41.55 18.48 -21.65
N GLN A 578 41.32 18.89 -22.90
CA GLN A 578 40.30 19.87 -23.29
C GLN A 578 38.90 19.41 -22.84
N HIS A 579 38.49 18.19 -23.23
CA HIS A 579 37.19 17.63 -22.83
C HIS A 579 37.06 17.46 -21.31
N LEU A 580 38.14 17.10 -20.61
CA LEU A 580 38.13 17.03 -19.14
C LEU A 580 37.89 18.40 -18.50
N ILE A 581 38.59 19.44 -18.96
CA ILE A 581 38.49 20.81 -18.46
C ILE A 581 37.05 21.32 -18.63
N GLU A 582 36.49 21.19 -19.82
CA GLU A 582 35.11 21.58 -20.13
C GLU A 582 34.09 20.81 -19.27
N GLY A 583 34.26 19.49 -19.18
CA GLY A 583 33.37 18.63 -18.40
C GLY A 583 33.36 18.99 -16.92
N LEU A 584 34.55 19.25 -16.34
CA LEU A 584 34.70 19.70 -14.95
C LEU A 584 34.10 21.10 -14.73
N PHE A 585 34.33 22.04 -15.65
CA PHE A 585 33.73 23.38 -15.61
C PHE A 585 32.20 23.31 -15.54
N LEU A 586 31.58 22.56 -16.46
CA LEU A 586 30.12 22.37 -16.49
C LEU A 586 29.61 21.73 -15.20
N SER A 587 30.31 20.71 -14.71
CA SER A 587 29.94 20.01 -13.48
C SER A 587 29.98 20.92 -12.26
N ILE A 588 30.99 21.81 -12.17
CA ILE A 588 31.09 22.81 -11.09
C ILE A 588 29.95 23.83 -11.20
N GLN A 589 29.67 24.36 -12.40
CA GLN A 589 28.61 25.34 -12.61
C GLN A 589 27.23 24.77 -12.29
N GLN A 590 26.94 23.53 -12.68
CA GLN A 590 25.71 22.83 -12.32
C GLN A 590 25.58 22.69 -10.80
N LYS A 591 26.63 22.20 -10.11
CA LYS A 591 26.63 22.05 -8.65
C LYS A 591 26.50 23.39 -7.90
N LYS A 592 27.09 24.47 -8.41
CA LYS A 592 26.92 25.83 -7.86
C LYS A 592 25.46 26.28 -7.94
N ARG A 593 24.80 26.08 -9.09
CA ARG A 593 23.37 26.41 -9.27
C ARG A 593 22.47 25.59 -8.34
N ASP A 594 22.75 24.30 -8.20
CA ASP A 594 21.96 23.37 -7.39
C ASP A 594 22.11 23.60 -5.87
N LEU A 595 23.23 24.17 -5.42
CA LEU A 595 23.59 24.33 -4.00
C LEU A 595 22.49 25.03 -3.18
N TYR A 596 21.82 26.04 -3.75
CA TYR A 596 20.77 26.79 -3.05
C TYR A 596 19.37 26.59 -3.64
N ARG A 597 19.27 26.18 -4.91
CA ARG A 597 17.97 26.00 -5.58
C ARG A 597 17.31 24.65 -5.28
N ALA A 598 18.08 23.62 -4.94
CA ALA A 598 17.59 22.24 -4.86
C ALA A 598 17.84 21.56 -3.51
N THR A 599 18.43 22.23 -2.51
CA THR A 599 18.72 21.62 -1.21
C THR A 599 18.34 22.52 -0.03
N ASP A 600 17.42 22.04 0.80
CA ASP A 600 17.01 22.73 2.03
C ASP A 600 17.86 22.33 3.24
N ARG A 601 18.53 21.17 3.18
CA ARG A 601 19.29 20.62 4.32
C ARG A 601 20.77 21.04 4.30
N ASN A 602 21.24 21.58 5.42
CA ASN A 602 22.65 21.95 5.63
C ASN A 602 23.63 20.79 5.38
N LYS A 603 23.28 19.55 5.73
CA LYS A 603 24.11 18.37 5.46
C LYS A 603 24.31 18.09 3.96
N GLN A 604 23.29 18.29 3.14
CA GLN A 604 23.39 18.13 1.68
C GLN A 604 24.21 19.26 1.06
N ARG A 605 23.96 20.51 1.48
CA ARG A 605 24.76 21.68 1.07
C ARG A 605 26.25 21.47 1.34
N HIS A 606 26.60 20.93 2.51
CA HIS A 606 27.99 20.64 2.86
C HIS A 606 28.63 19.59 1.92
N LYS A 607 27.89 18.52 1.58
CA LYS A 607 28.35 17.52 0.61
C LYS A 607 28.59 18.11 -0.78
N ILE A 608 27.67 18.96 -1.27
CA ILE A 608 27.83 19.65 -2.56
C ILE A 608 29.06 20.56 -2.55
N ARG A 609 29.23 21.39 -1.52
CA ARG A 609 30.42 22.25 -1.37
C ARG A 609 31.73 21.46 -1.33
N ARG A 610 31.73 20.29 -0.68
CA ARG A 610 32.90 19.39 -0.69
C ARG A 610 33.22 18.91 -2.11
N ARG A 611 32.23 18.42 -2.87
CA ARG A 611 32.43 18.01 -4.26
C ARG A 611 32.90 19.15 -5.15
N ILE A 612 32.33 20.36 -5.00
CA ILE A 612 32.80 21.55 -5.73
C ILE A 612 34.30 21.79 -5.47
N ARG A 613 34.77 21.67 -4.21
CA ARG A 613 36.20 21.81 -3.89
C ARG A 613 37.06 20.71 -4.54
N GLU A 614 36.59 19.47 -4.53
CA GLU A 614 37.29 18.34 -5.15
C GLU A 614 37.37 18.51 -6.67
N ASP A 615 36.28 18.89 -7.32
CA ASP A 615 36.21 19.16 -8.76
C ASP A 615 37.11 20.36 -9.14
N LYS A 616 37.10 21.44 -8.35
CA LYS A 616 38.01 22.60 -8.54
C LYS A 616 39.48 22.19 -8.51
N LYS A 617 39.87 21.32 -7.57
CA LYS A 617 41.25 20.81 -7.49
C LYS A 617 41.62 20.00 -8.75
N LYS A 618 40.70 19.17 -9.25
CA LYS A 618 40.92 18.42 -10.50
C LYS A 618 41.02 19.35 -11.70
N LEU A 619 40.17 20.38 -11.77
CA LEU A 619 40.18 21.37 -12.83
C LEU A 619 41.51 22.13 -12.85
N PHE A 620 41.99 22.57 -11.68
CA PHE A 620 43.30 23.19 -11.53
C PHE A 620 44.42 22.30 -12.06
N ASN A 621 44.44 21.03 -11.68
CA ASN A 621 45.45 20.08 -12.14
C ASN A 621 45.38 19.85 -13.66
N ALA A 622 44.16 19.74 -14.23
CA ALA A 622 43.98 19.54 -15.66
C ALA A 622 44.43 20.76 -16.49
N ILE A 623 44.12 21.98 -16.01
CA ILE A 623 44.59 23.23 -16.62
C ILE A 623 46.11 23.34 -16.58
N SER A 624 46.73 23.03 -15.43
CA SER A 624 48.20 23.03 -15.32
C SER A 624 48.81 22.05 -16.32
N GLN A 625 48.30 20.81 -16.38
CA GLN A 625 48.78 19.81 -17.32
C GLN A 625 48.63 20.24 -18.78
N TYR A 626 47.49 20.84 -19.14
CA TYR A 626 47.26 21.35 -20.49
C TYR A 626 48.21 22.49 -20.84
N ASN A 627 48.40 23.45 -19.94
CA ASN A 627 49.29 24.59 -20.15
C ASN A 627 50.77 24.17 -20.22
N ASP A 628 51.15 23.06 -19.58
CA ASP A 628 52.50 22.50 -19.61
C ASP A 628 52.78 21.67 -20.88
N LEU A 629 51.77 21.40 -21.74
CA LEU A 629 51.97 20.63 -22.96
C LEU A 629 52.81 21.40 -23.99
N PRO A 630 53.77 20.75 -24.67
CA PRO A 630 54.60 21.38 -25.71
C PRO A 630 53.80 21.91 -26.92
N THR A 631 52.60 21.39 -27.13
CA THR A 631 51.70 21.74 -28.23
C THR A 631 50.80 22.94 -27.93
N THR A 632 50.84 23.48 -26.71
CA THR A 632 49.95 24.56 -26.27
C THR A 632 50.48 25.92 -26.69
N THR A 633 49.75 26.62 -27.56
CA THR A 633 50.10 27.95 -28.06
C THR A 633 49.47 29.09 -27.27
N VAL A 634 48.31 28.84 -26.65
CA VAL A 634 47.55 29.79 -25.84
C VAL A 634 47.15 29.11 -24.54
N SER A 635 47.52 29.70 -23.40
CA SER A 635 47.23 29.16 -22.07
C SER A 635 45.77 29.35 -21.68
N VAL A 636 45.20 28.39 -20.97
CA VAL A 636 43.89 28.50 -20.33
C VAL A 636 44.00 29.35 -19.06
N ASP A 637 43.01 30.22 -18.85
CA ASP A 637 42.88 31.07 -17.66
C ASP A 637 42.82 30.30 -16.34
N SER A 638 43.04 31.02 -15.23
CA SER A 638 42.97 30.42 -13.89
C SER A 638 41.56 29.90 -13.56
N VAL A 639 41.49 28.95 -12.61
CA VAL A 639 40.20 28.37 -12.17
C VAL A 639 39.26 29.45 -11.62
N GLU A 640 39.81 30.44 -10.92
CA GLU A 640 39.07 31.55 -10.34
C GLU A 640 38.43 32.42 -11.42
N ASP A 641 39.19 32.77 -12.46
CA ASP A 641 38.75 33.63 -13.56
C ASP A 641 37.70 32.92 -14.43
N LEU A 642 37.97 31.67 -14.82
CA LEU A 642 37.02 30.86 -15.59
C LEU A 642 35.66 30.74 -14.89
N LEU A 643 35.68 30.48 -13.58
CA LEU A 643 34.47 30.27 -12.80
C LEU A 643 33.72 31.55 -12.43
N ALA A 644 34.27 32.73 -12.71
CA ALA A 644 33.61 34.02 -12.59
C ALA A 644 32.69 34.31 -13.80
N THR A 645 32.97 33.71 -14.95
CA THR A 645 32.21 33.86 -16.19
C THR A 645 31.18 32.73 -16.36
N GLU A 646 29.99 33.02 -16.90
CA GLU A 646 28.97 32.00 -17.17
C GLU A 646 29.30 31.13 -18.40
N SER A 647 30.07 31.66 -19.34
CA SER A 647 30.46 31.02 -20.60
C SER A 647 31.84 31.51 -21.01
N PRO A 648 32.92 30.86 -20.53
CA PRO A 648 34.28 31.19 -20.96
C PRO A 648 34.46 30.81 -22.44
N ILE A 649 35.30 31.58 -23.13
CA ILE A 649 35.77 31.24 -24.48
C ILE A 649 37.03 30.42 -24.29
N TRP A 650 37.06 29.20 -24.82
CA TRP A 650 38.24 28.35 -24.69
C TRP A 650 39.31 28.72 -25.72
N PRO A 651 40.61 28.55 -25.41
CA PRO A 651 41.69 28.78 -26.37
C PRO A 651 41.61 27.92 -27.65
N TRP A 652 40.84 26.84 -27.61
CA TRP A 652 40.58 25.92 -28.72
C TRP A 652 39.20 26.13 -29.36
N ASP A 653 38.38 27.08 -28.86
CA ASP A 653 37.16 27.48 -29.54
C ASP A 653 37.51 28.37 -30.75
N SER A 654 36.87 28.15 -31.89
CA SER A 654 36.95 29.11 -33.00
C SER A 654 36.08 30.35 -32.71
N GLU A 655 36.43 31.52 -33.25
CA GLU A 655 35.69 32.79 -33.00
C GLU A 655 34.19 32.73 -33.36
N THR A 656 33.77 31.74 -34.17
CA THR A 656 32.36 31.50 -34.53
C THR A 656 31.67 30.43 -33.69
N ASP A 657 32.38 29.73 -32.81
CA ASP A 657 31.85 28.58 -32.08
C ASP A 657 31.14 29.00 -30.79
N THR A 658 30.00 28.36 -30.53
CA THR A 658 29.22 28.62 -29.32
C THR A 658 29.71 27.72 -28.19
N SER A 659 30.00 28.27 -27.01
CA SER A 659 30.52 27.48 -25.89
C SER A 659 29.66 26.25 -25.59
N LEU A 660 30.31 25.14 -25.22
CA LEU A 660 29.66 23.89 -24.84
C LEU A 660 28.59 24.09 -23.75
N GLY A 661 28.77 25.06 -22.85
CA GLY A 661 27.80 25.38 -21.81
C GLY A 661 26.46 25.91 -22.34
N VAL A 662 26.49 26.71 -23.40
CA VAL A 662 25.27 27.18 -24.09
C VAL A 662 24.64 26.06 -24.89
N LYS A 663 25.44 25.31 -25.67
CA LYS A 663 24.96 24.12 -26.40
C LYS A 663 24.29 23.11 -25.46
N LYS A 664 24.87 22.88 -24.27
CA LYS A 664 24.32 21.98 -23.23
C LYS A 664 23.00 22.48 -22.63
N LYS A 665 22.82 23.80 -22.44
CA LYS A 665 21.54 24.38 -21.98
C LYS A 665 20.41 24.08 -22.99
N VAL A 666 20.69 24.25 -24.28
CA VAL A 666 19.76 23.91 -25.37
C VAL A 666 19.49 22.42 -25.39
N PHE A 667 20.54 21.60 -25.36
CA PHE A 667 20.44 20.15 -25.28
C PHE A 667 19.50 19.69 -24.15
N ASP A 668 19.68 20.20 -22.93
CA ASP A 668 18.83 19.81 -21.79
C ASP A 668 17.35 20.16 -22.02
N LYS A 669 17.05 21.28 -22.67
CA LYS A 669 15.68 21.72 -22.97
C LYS A 669 15.05 20.93 -24.10
N VAL A 670 15.79 20.69 -25.18
CA VAL A 670 15.32 19.87 -26.30
C VAL A 670 15.07 18.43 -25.84
N MET A 671 16.00 17.82 -25.10
CA MET A 671 15.79 16.49 -24.51
C MET A 671 14.58 16.46 -23.57
N GLN A 672 14.39 17.49 -22.75
CA GLN A 672 13.20 17.60 -21.90
C GLN A 672 11.90 17.65 -22.72
N LEU A 673 11.86 18.41 -23.81
CA LEU A 673 10.69 18.50 -24.68
C LEU A 673 10.38 17.15 -25.35
N GLU A 674 11.39 16.50 -25.95
CA GLU A 674 11.23 15.19 -26.59
C GLU A 674 10.70 14.14 -25.60
N ARG A 675 11.26 14.09 -24.38
CA ARG A 675 10.82 13.16 -23.34
C ARG A 675 9.39 13.43 -22.87
N LEU A 676 8.96 14.70 -22.83
CA LEU A 676 7.58 15.06 -22.50
C LEU A 676 6.59 14.65 -23.60
N VAL A 677 6.96 14.79 -24.86
CA VAL A 677 6.15 14.34 -26.01
C VAL A 677 6.03 12.81 -26.01
N GLU A 678 7.11 12.09 -25.73
CA GLU A 678 7.07 10.63 -25.58
C GLU A 678 6.21 10.19 -24.39
N GLU A 679 6.32 10.88 -23.26
CA GLU A 679 5.54 10.60 -22.05
C GLU A 679 4.03 10.72 -22.29
N GLU A 680 3.59 11.68 -23.09
CA GLU A 680 2.18 11.81 -23.47
C GLU A 680 1.68 10.53 -24.14
N VAL A 681 2.42 10.02 -25.12
CA VAL A 681 2.09 8.76 -25.83
C VAL A 681 2.14 7.56 -24.88
N ILE A 682 3.18 7.48 -24.04
CA ILE A 682 3.34 6.40 -23.05
C ILE A 682 2.13 6.37 -22.10
N LEU A 683 1.71 7.52 -21.58
CA LEU A 683 0.61 7.58 -20.62
C LEU A 683 -0.73 7.18 -21.24
N VAL A 684 -1.00 7.59 -22.49
CA VAL A 684 -2.20 7.17 -23.21
C VAL A 684 -2.20 5.66 -23.42
N GLU A 685 -1.06 5.07 -23.75
CA GLU A 685 -0.91 3.63 -23.90
C GLU A 685 -1.08 2.89 -22.56
N GLU A 686 -0.47 3.39 -21.47
CA GLU A 686 -0.64 2.84 -20.12
C GLU A 686 -2.12 2.91 -19.67
N MET A 687 -2.86 3.97 -20.01
CA MET A 687 -4.30 4.08 -19.74
C MET A 687 -5.11 3.06 -20.53
N LYS A 688 -4.81 2.86 -21.83
CA LYS A 688 -5.46 1.85 -22.67
C LYS A 688 -5.18 0.44 -22.17
N GLN A 689 -3.94 0.15 -21.79
CA GLN A 689 -3.55 -1.14 -21.21
C GLN A 689 -4.26 -1.40 -19.89
N HIS A 690 -4.34 -0.38 -19.02
CA HIS A 690 -5.08 -0.48 -17.77
C HIS A 690 -6.56 -0.80 -18.01
N TRP A 691 -7.23 -0.08 -18.90
CA TRP A 691 -8.63 -0.36 -19.27
C TRP A 691 -8.80 -1.77 -19.84
N THR A 692 -7.95 -2.15 -20.79
CA THR A 692 -7.96 -3.48 -21.40
C THR A 692 -7.77 -4.58 -20.37
N HIS A 693 -6.88 -4.39 -19.40
CA HIS A 693 -6.67 -5.33 -18.31
C HIS A 693 -7.92 -5.49 -17.44
N LEU A 694 -8.59 -4.40 -17.09
CA LEU A 694 -9.83 -4.45 -16.30
C LEU A 694 -10.92 -5.21 -17.06
N THR A 695 -11.16 -4.88 -18.33
CA THR A 695 -12.17 -5.55 -19.16
C THR A 695 -11.86 -7.04 -19.32
N ARG A 696 -10.59 -7.42 -19.60
CA ARG A 696 -10.19 -8.83 -19.71
C ARG A 696 -10.37 -9.59 -18.41
N SER A 697 -9.98 -8.98 -17.29
CA SER A 697 -10.11 -9.60 -15.96
C SER A 697 -11.57 -9.77 -15.57
N TYR A 698 -12.41 -8.78 -15.86
CA TYR A 698 -13.86 -8.84 -15.67
C TYR A 698 -14.49 -9.99 -16.47
N ARG A 699 -14.19 -10.08 -17.77
CA ARG A 699 -14.68 -11.19 -18.63
C ARG A 699 -14.22 -12.55 -18.11
N ALA A 700 -12.94 -12.69 -17.78
CA ALA A 700 -12.40 -13.94 -17.23
C ALA A 700 -13.08 -14.37 -15.92
N LEU A 701 -13.41 -13.41 -15.05
CA LEU A 701 -14.16 -13.67 -13.82
C LEU A 701 -15.63 -14.03 -14.10
N LYS A 702 -16.27 -13.40 -15.10
CA LYS A 702 -17.63 -13.72 -15.55
C LYS A 702 -17.69 -15.16 -16.09
N ASP A 703 -16.75 -15.51 -16.97
CA ASP A 703 -16.62 -16.86 -17.51
C ASP A 703 -16.36 -17.89 -16.40
N GLN A 704 -15.46 -17.57 -15.47
CA GLN A 704 -15.21 -18.41 -14.31
C GLN A 704 -16.47 -18.60 -13.46
N ALA A 705 -17.25 -17.53 -13.20
CA ALA A 705 -18.49 -17.64 -12.45
C ALA A 705 -19.53 -18.53 -13.16
N SER A 706 -19.57 -18.49 -14.49
CA SER A 706 -20.42 -19.37 -15.31
C SER A 706 -19.99 -20.84 -15.16
N VAL A 707 -18.71 -21.14 -15.38
CA VAL A 707 -18.15 -22.51 -15.22
C VAL A 707 -18.41 -23.05 -13.82
N LEU A 708 -18.17 -22.23 -12.79
CA LEU A 708 -18.46 -22.62 -11.41
C LEU A 708 -19.95 -22.91 -11.18
N SER A 709 -20.85 -22.23 -11.90
CA SER A 709 -22.30 -22.48 -11.80
C SER A 709 -22.69 -23.81 -12.45
N ASP A 710 -22.13 -24.12 -13.61
CA ASP A 710 -22.36 -25.39 -14.32
C ASP A 710 -21.83 -26.60 -13.53
N ASP A 711 -20.63 -26.48 -12.98
CA ASP A 711 -20.01 -27.49 -12.11
C ASP A 711 -20.84 -27.74 -10.84
N LEU A 712 -21.42 -26.68 -10.27
CA LEU A 712 -22.34 -26.81 -9.13
C LEU A 712 -23.62 -27.56 -9.51
N ALA A 713 -24.19 -27.26 -10.67
CA ALA A 713 -25.40 -27.92 -11.17
C ALA A 713 -25.17 -29.40 -11.47
N THR A 714 -23.99 -29.74 -12.00
CA THR A 714 -23.60 -31.12 -12.35
C THR A 714 -22.97 -31.90 -11.18
N GLN A 715 -22.78 -31.26 -10.02
CA GLN A 715 -22.05 -31.80 -8.87
C GLN A 715 -20.64 -32.30 -9.22
N SER A 716 -20.02 -31.68 -10.22
CA SER A 716 -18.68 -32.01 -10.71
C SER A 716 -17.65 -31.09 -10.05
N TYR A 717 -17.06 -31.54 -8.95
CA TYR A 717 -16.08 -30.74 -8.20
C TYR A 717 -14.64 -31.23 -8.45
N PRO A 718 -13.66 -30.32 -8.64
CA PRO A 718 -12.25 -30.68 -8.65
C PRO A 718 -11.83 -31.41 -7.35
N SER A 719 -10.92 -32.39 -7.47
CA SER A 719 -10.46 -33.18 -6.33
C SER A 719 -9.84 -32.28 -5.24
N GLY A 720 -10.45 -32.26 -4.05
CA GLY A 720 -9.92 -31.55 -2.87
C GLY A 720 -10.77 -30.41 -2.33
N LEU A 721 -11.87 -30.03 -2.99
CA LEU A 721 -12.86 -29.08 -2.44
C LEU A 721 -14.20 -29.79 -2.18
N SER A 722 -14.87 -29.42 -1.08
CA SER A 722 -16.26 -29.82 -0.84
C SER A 722 -17.20 -28.98 -1.70
N GLY A 723 -18.43 -29.48 -1.96
CA GLY A 723 -19.44 -28.70 -2.69
C GLY A 723 -19.74 -27.34 -2.03
N GLN A 724 -19.77 -27.28 -0.69
CA GLN A 724 -19.90 -26.02 0.05
C GLN A 724 -18.71 -25.07 -0.18
N ALA A 725 -17.48 -25.59 -0.18
CA ALA A 725 -16.30 -24.78 -0.50
C ALA A 725 -16.34 -24.25 -1.94
N TYR A 726 -16.90 -25.03 -2.86
CA TYR A 726 -17.10 -24.64 -4.26
C TYR A 726 -18.15 -23.52 -4.42
N HIS A 727 -19.28 -23.60 -3.70
CA HIS A 727 -20.23 -22.49 -3.57
C HIS A 727 -19.55 -21.23 -3.00
N GLY A 728 -18.71 -21.39 -1.98
CA GLY A 728 -17.93 -20.29 -1.40
C GLY A 728 -16.96 -19.66 -2.40
N LEU A 729 -16.31 -20.46 -3.26
CA LEU A 729 -15.44 -19.97 -4.33
C LEU A 729 -16.24 -19.15 -5.35
N ARG A 730 -17.42 -19.63 -5.79
CA ARG A 730 -18.32 -18.88 -6.67
C ARG A 730 -18.73 -17.54 -6.06
N SER A 731 -19.11 -17.53 -4.78
CA SER A 731 -19.44 -16.30 -4.06
C SER A 731 -18.25 -15.33 -4.02
N ALA A 732 -17.03 -15.82 -3.78
CA ALA A 732 -15.82 -15.00 -3.81
C ALA A 732 -15.54 -14.40 -5.21
N VAL A 733 -15.72 -15.19 -6.28
CA VAL A 733 -15.59 -14.71 -7.67
C VAL A 733 -16.61 -13.61 -7.97
N LEU A 734 -17.88 -13.80 -7.61
CA LEU A 734 -18.93 -12.80 -7.80
C LEU A 734 -18.66 -11.50 -7.01
N GLN A 735 -18.17 -11.61 -5.78
CA GLN A 735 -17.81 -10.45 -4.98
C GLN A 735 -16.67 -9.64 -5.61
N ILE A 736 -15.67 -10.32 -6.17
CA ILE A 736 -14.57 -9.68 -6.89
C ILE A 736 -15.06 -9.05 -8.18
N LEU A 737 -15.93 -9.74 -8.92
CA LEU A 737 -16.54 -9.23 -10.16
C LEU A 737 -17.27 -7.90 -9.93
N GLU A 738 -18.03 -7.79 -8.84
CA GLU A 738 -18.71 -6.54 -8.45
C GLU A 738 -17.73 -5.41 -8.10
N ALA A 739 -16.62 -5.74 -7.42
CA ALA A 739 -15.56 -4.77 -7.17
C ALA A 739 -14.91 -4.27 -8.48
N PHE A 740 -14.70 -5.16 -9.46
CA PHE A 740 -14.21 -4.77 -10.79
C PHE A 740 -15.18 -3.87 -11.54
N LYS A 741 -16.50 -4.11 -11.46
CA LYS A 741 -17.50 -3.20 -12.05
C LYS A 741 -17.39 -1.79 -11.47
N THR A 742 -17.32 -1.70 -10.14
CA THR A 742 -17.15 -0.42 -9.43
C THR A 742 -15.87 0.29 -9.87
N ASP A 743 -14.75 -0.43 -9.94
CA ASP A 743 -13.47 0.11 -10.41
C ASP A 743 -13.54 0.58 -11.86
N MET A 744 -14.19 -0.19 -12.75
CA MET A 744 -14.36 0.16 -14.16
C MET A 744 -15.17 1.45 -14.33
N VAL A 745 -16.25 1.66 -13.58
CA VAL A 745 -17.02 2.91 -13.60
C VAL A 745 -16.13 4.09 -13.23
N ALA A 746 -15.42 4.00 -12.09
CA ALA A 746 -14.53 5.07 -11.63
C ALA A 746 -13.39 5.38 -12.62
N VAL A 747 -12.85 4.34 -13.27
CA VAL A 747 -11.80 4.48 -14.29
C VAL A 747 -12.35 5.12 -15.57
N LYS A 748 -13.51 4.68 -16.06
CA LYS A 748 -14.19 5.25 -17.24
C LYS A 748 -14.45 6.74 -17.03
N GLU A 749 -15.06 7.12 -15.91
CA GLU A 749 -15.30 8.52 -15.57
C GLU A 749 -14.00 9.35 -15.57
N THR A 750 -12.96 8.85 -14.91
CA THR A 750 -11.70 9.58 -14.73
C THR A 750 -10.96 9.76 -16.06
N TYR A 751 -10.94 8.76 -16.93
CA TYR A 751 -10.26 8.85 -18.23
C TYR A 751 -11.07 9.67 -19.24
N SER A 752 -12.39 9.52 -19.29
CA SER A 752 -13.26 10.30 -20.18
C SER A 752 -13.15 11.81 -19.95
N GLN A 753 -13.05 12.25 -18.69
CA GLN A 753 -12.87 13.66 -18.35
C GLN A 753 -11.58 14.29 -18.94
N ILE A 754 -10.56 13.48 -19.18
CA ILE A 754 -9.24 13.95 -19.62
C ILE A 754 -9.08 13.80 -21.13
N CYS A 755 -9.63 12.72 -21.68
CA CYS A 755 -9.65 12.43 -23.11
C CYS A 755 -10.63 13.33 -23.90
N GLY A 756 -11.65 13.89 -23.24
CA GLY A 756 -12.58 14.89 -23.81
C GLY A 756 -11.93 16.18 -24.32
N ASN A 757 -10.63 16.41 -24.07
CA ASN A 757 -9.84 17.53 -24.59
C ASN A 757 -9.05 17.20 -25.89
N GLY A 758 -9.43 16.14 -26.63
CA GLY A 758 -8.95 15.90 -28.00
C GLY A 758 -8.15 14.61 -28.24
N VAL A 759 -8.26 13.60 -27.37
CA VAL A 759 -7.66 12.28 -27.62
C VAL A 759 -8.73 11.20 -27.52
N THR A 760 -9.04 10.53 -28.64
CA THR A 760 -9.97 9.40 -28.67
C THR A 760 -9.31 8.17 -28.05
N VAL A 761 -9.60 7.89 -26.79
CA VAL A 761 -9.55 6.51 -26.29
C VAL A 761 -10.82 5.87 -26.81
N VAL A 762 -10.70 4.99 -27.81
CA VAL A 762 -11.82 4.16 -28.25
C VAL A 762 -12.12 3.22 -27.09
N VAL A 763 -13.05 3.62 -26.24
CA VAL A 763 -13.76 2.71 -25.36
C VAL A 763 -14.78 2.07 -26.30
N GLU A 764 -14.49 0.87 -26.78
CA GLU A 764 -15.52 0.07 -27.45
C GLU A 764 -16.64 -0.14 -26.41
N GLU A 765 -17.75 0.56 -26.59
CA GLU A 765 -19.00 0.24 -25.92
C GLU A 765 -19.52 -1.02 -26.60
N GLU A 766 -19.15 -2.18 -26.05
CA GLU A 766 -19.95 -3.37 -26.29
C GLU A 766 -21.17 -3.25 -25.38
N GLU A 767 -22.32 -3.07 -26.03
CA GLU A 767 -23.65 -3.01 -25.41
C GLU A 767 -23.79 -4.16 -24.40
N GLU A 768 -24.19 -3.80 -23.17
CA GLU A 768 -24.66 -4.79 -22.21
C GLU A 768 -25.94 -5.40 -22.80
N GLU A 769 -25.85 -6.62 -23.34
CA GLU A 769 -27.03 -7.45 -23.54
C GLU A 769 -27.63 -7.71 -22.14
N GLU A 770 -28.65 -6.92 -21.80
CA GLU A 770 -29.58 -7.20 -20.71
C GLU A 770 -30.31 -8.51 -21.04
N GLU A 771 -29.84 -9.62 -20.49
CA GLU A 771 -30.66 -10.84 -20.39
C GLU A 771 -31.65 -10.66 -19.23
N GLU A 772 -32.80 -10.04 -19.52
CA GLU A 772 -34.05 -10.33 -18.81
C GLU A 772 -34.54 -11.72 -19.21
N GLU A 773 -34.73 -12.62 -18.23
CA GLU A 773 -35.87 -13.55 -18.20
C GLU A 773 -35.93 -14.27 -16.83
N ASP A 774 -36.85 -13.81 -15.97
CA ASP A 774 -37.35 -14.55 -14.80
C ASP A 774 -38.63 -15.29 -15.24
N PRO A 775 -38.65 -16.65 -15.28
CA PRO A 775 -39.71 -17.36 -15.96
C PRO A 775 -40.76 -17.95 -15.01
N TYR A 776 -41.38 -17.19 -14.09
CA TYR A 776 -42.58 -17.66 -13.37
C TYR A 776 -43.50 -16.52 -12.91
N GLU A 777 -44.60 -16.29 -13.64
CA GLU A 777 -45.99 -16.42 -13.15
C GLU A 777 -47.00 -15.73 -14.10
N HIS A 778 -47.73 -16.55 -14.85
CA HIS A 778 -48.96 -16.16 -15.54
C HIS A 778 -50.16 -16.73 -14.78
N VAL A 779 -51.03 -15.87 -14.21
CA VAL A 779 -52.51 -16.02 -14.13
C VAL A 779 -53.10 -14.60 -13.95
N SER A 780 -53.51 -13.91 -15.02
CA SER A 780 -54.87 -13.83 -15.62
C SER A 780 -55.85 -12.87 -14.93
N THR A 781 -56.25 -11.83 -15.71
CA THR A 781 -57.60 -11.21 -15.89
C THR A 781 -58.31 -10.63 -14.65
N ASP A 782 -58.88 -9.42 -14.61
CA ASP A 782 -59.58 -8.64 -15.64
C ASP A 782 -59.82 -7.18 -15.20
N ALA A 783 -59.86 -6.29 -16.20
CA ALA A 783 -60.78 -5.15 -16.40
C ALA A 783 -60.98 -3.99 -15.39
N SER A 784 -60.77 -2.78 -15.96
CA SER A 784 -61.50 -1.50 -15.77
C SER A 784 -61.26 -0.74 -14.45
N THR A 785 -61.21 0.60 -14.35
CA THR A 785 -61.30 1.75 -15.26
C THR A 785 -60.97 2.98 -14.38
N ASP A 786 -60.35 3.99 -15.00
CA ASP A 786 -60.56 5.43 -14.78
C ASP A 786 -60.12 6.18 -13.50
N ASP A 787 -59.45 7.29 -13.83
CA ASP A 787 -59.51 8.66 -13.29
C ASP A 787 -58.54 9.20 -12.21
N GLU A 788 -57.63 10.04 -12.73
CA GLU A 788 -57.37 11.45 -12.36
C GLU A 788 -57.28 11.85 -10.87
N LEU A 789 -56.05 12.11 -10.39
CA LEU A 789 -55.48 13.44 -10.09
C LEU A 789 -54.10 13.36 -9.40
#